data_AF-A0A7K2MFG4-F1
#
_entry.id   AF-A0A7K2MFG4-F1
#
_cell.length_a   1.000
_cell.length_b   1.000
_cell.length_c   1.000
_cell.angle_alpha   90.00
_cell.angle_beta   90.00
_cell.angle_gamma   90.00
#
_symmetry.space_group_name_H-M   'P 1'
#
loop_
_entity.id
_entity.type
_entity.pdbx_description
1 polymer ?
#
loop_
_entity_poly.entity_id
_entity_poly.type
_entity_poly.pdbx_seq_one_letter_code
_entity_poly.pdbx_strand_id
1 'polypeptide(L)'
;SAPAPGPSAHPVFTGPAAPSPSSLPRRSLVAYARESTVPSPAGRETIERLAHQVAAAGLHNRANGWAPPRVEVTGYGADGPGNRGLKRATAARNHFLRRLTEALERSQRDLPAGAPRLTAQDFRIKAVAVSRVPDDWTGTGELAGTGRADLGRQATIRVVQAPDATATQTLDALRRRDRELRHRPLDVDALAARVLHLDPGTAVDPETRDALFALVNRAAAAGHATSLAALAAHHLAELGVTDPARSRHFTTGGRRVPGLNWDPDAAAAAELDPTRSDVLEDTGPGPRTVAETRQTPWARGTTPYVVAAGGRHDAVRALLPDGTTRDLDVDEFTELVAADVARERLPKDTPLVLAVPFAGDQYLALPRTLADRTGLTVWAHSGEVTLGSDGGVSTVDTVRRTGSPEGDWTASEPGLAPDPDDDVPEWHHRVATRPIVSALTGRQIGRASHHAAEWAADFEDDDRHLDRMTTYVHYYPATGLVSAERELPRPGPEDTAYRLDAHGSPGHLHLAMRDGTVRPVDEREAGGWLRRRKSLSSLPKDHWIDFVVCWSGAPRDRAVPAAPNTASDAYAGPFVPDPLSSLSMGQQLANSTGRSVRLSYSAQGTRSSDGRYTRTLFADARGRHRAWALFRPDPSEADLDRLAAVAGLTSGDGEVSDEMRAGTLRLVRALRLTFGHDVDDAADFGELLRGVAAVDHMWRSDTDFDDAGPFTLDLLNRVVAAHPEAASGVDRAAVRRVLAAAAEHWAAWPGDELVGFVEVPAIEAAARWMRDGDPGDEAVTALDLTGPHEVGEAERSRMFWARVKAEETLSAPGTDLDARVSKVLHLPPGTRPAGHRDTLLDLLTRAFAAGRDAADPDVAAAYHLDESGAYATTDVATANGGESGDGRDYTAEQTPTTVDLTRFDTPSGVADAPWADREGPAPYLVRVTPDRRTPDLLELSFEGETHRVAAAEFLELLAHDASLTGKELSVPVVLAFSSADGDPGDLAGRAAQRLGRTVWWTEFPVDL
;
A
#
# COMPACT_ATOMS: atom_id res chain seq x y z
N SER A 1 -36.97 -60.27 -26.36
CA SER A 1 -37.20 -60.47 -24.91
C SER A 1 -36.03 -59.87 -24.16
N ALA A 2 -36.32 -58.93 -23.25
CA ALA A 2 -35.34 -58.15 -22.50
C ALA A 2 -34.45 -59.01 -21.56
N PRO A 3 -33.19 -58.65 -21.32
CA PRO A 3 -32.42 -59.17 -20.20
C PRO A 3 -32.69 -58.36 -18.92
N ALA A 4 -32.59 -59.05 -17.79
CA ALA A 4 -33.05 -58.67 -16.46
C ALA A 4 -32.44 -57.38 -15.87
N PRO A 5 -33.17 -56.66 -15.00
CA PRO A 5 -32.63 -55.51 -14.26
C PRO A 5 -31.64 -55.97 -13.19
N GLY A 6 -30.49 -55.31 -13.13
CA GLY A 6 -29.50 -55.49 -12.08
C GLY A 6 -30.00 -55.05 -10.70
N PRO A 7 -29.39 -55.54 -9.61
CA PRO A 7 -29.73 -55.11 -8.26
C PRO A 7 -29.49 -53.60 -8.11
N SER A 8 -30.51 -52.94 -7.59
CA SER A 8 -30.60 -51.51 -7.36
C SER A 8 -29.49 -51.03 -6.41
N ALA A 9 -28.70 -50.08 -6.88
CA ALA A 9 -27.81 -49.28 -6.04
C ALA A 9 -28.66 -48.53 -5.00
N HIS A 10 -28.38 -48.77 -3.72
CA HIS A 10 -28.91 -47.93 -2.66
C HIS A 10 -28.41 -46.49 -2.85
N PRO A 11 -29.28 -45.47 -2.74
CA PRO A 11 -28.85 -44.08 -2.82
C PRO A 11 -27.95 -43.79 -1.61
N VAL A 12 -26.68 -43.46 -1.88
CA VAL A 12 -25.79 -42.84 -0.91
C VAL A 12 -26.27 -41.41 -0.73
N PHE A 13 -26.99 -41.15 0.36
CA PHE A 13 -27.32 -39.79 0.77
C PHE A 13 -26.07 -39.11 1.32
N THR A 14 -25.36 -38.35 0.48
CA THR A 14 -24.38 -37.36 0.92
C THR A 14 -25.14 -36.16 1.48
N GLY A 15 -25.55 -36.25 2.76
CA GLY A 15 -25.92 -35.07 3.53
C GLY A 15 -24.69 -34.17 3.75
N PRO A 16 -24.89 -32.87 4.04
CA PRO A 16 -23.77 -31.99 4.38
C PRO A 16 -22.97 -32.58 5.56
N ALA A 17 -21.64 -32.55 5.46
CA ALA A 17 -20.75 -33.04 6.50
C ALA A 17 -21.12 -32.41 7.84
N ALA A 18 -21.57 -33.23 8.80
CA ALA A 18 -21.88 -32.74 10.13
C ALA A 18 -20.61 -32.13 10.75
N PRO A 19 -20.72 -30.98 11.44
CA PRO A 19 -19.55 -30.34 12.05
C PRO A 19 -18.88 -31.30 13.04
N SER A 20 -17.56 -31.39 12.98
CA SER A 20 -16.77 -32.19 13.92
C SER A 20 -17.05 -31.75 15.36
N PRO A 21 -17.21 -32.69 16.30
CA PRO A 21 -17.53 -32.40 17.68
C PRO A 21 -16.37 -31.64 18.37
N SER A 22 -16.71 -30.77 19.33
CA SER A 22 -15.71 -30.07 20.16
C SER A 22 -14.76 -31.07 20.84
N SER A 23 -13.48 -30.70 21.01
CA SER A 23 -12.49 -31.53 21.69
C SER A 23 -12.99 -32.00 23.07
N LEU A 24 -12.95 -33.31 23.33
CA LEU A 24 -13.40 -33.85 24.62
C LEU A 24 -12.36 -33.59 25.72
N PRO A 25 -12.78 -33.13 26.92
CA PRO A 25 -11.85 -33.00 28.03
C PRO A 25 -11.35 -34.38 28.45
N ARG A 26 -10.03 -34.52 28.61
CA ARG A 26 -9.41 -35.79 29.06
C ARG A 26 -9.91 -36.19 30.45
N ARG A 27 -10.14 -35.23 31.34
CA ARG A 27 -10.67 -35.46 32.68
C ARG A 27 -11.41 -34.22 33.21
N SER A 28 -12.63 -34.40 33.71
CA SER A 28 -13.47 -33.34 34.26
C SER A 28 -13.81 -33.59 35.73
N LEU A 29 -13.90 -32.51 36.52
CA LEU A 29 -14.31 -32.57 37.92
C LEU A 29 -15.82 -32.69 38.05
N VAL A 30 -16.29 -33.58 38.91
CA VAL A 30 -17.68 -33.60 39.36
C VAL A 30 -17.70 -33.14 40.81
N ALA A 31 -18.27 -31.96 41.04
CA ALA A 31 -18.31 -31.33 42.34
C ALA A 31 -19.40 -31.92 43.26
N TYR A 32 -19.05 -32.14 44.52
CA TYR A 32 -19.87 -32.60 45.63
C TYR A 32 -19.67 -31.65 46.81
N ALA A 33 -20.75 -31.41 47.55
CA ALA A 33 -20.66 -30.79 48.86
C ALA A 33 -19.95 -31.72 49.85
N ARG A 34 -19.41 -31.15 50.94
CA ARG A 34 -18.77 -31.90 52.01
C ARG A 34 -19.69 -33.02 52.50
N GLU A 35 -19.15 -34.22 52.64
CA GLU A 35 -19.86 -35.44 53.07
C GLU A 35 -21.00 -35.94 52.14
N SER A 36 -21.36 -35.17 51.10
CA SER A 36 -22.40 -35.56 50.15
C SER A 36 -21.94 -36.67 49.20
N THR A 37 -22.85 -37.60 48.90
CA THR A 37 -22.69 -38.60 47.85
C THR A 37 -23.49 -38.29 46.58
N VAL A 38 -24.19 -37.15 46.55
CA VAL A 38 -24.95 -36.67 45.40
C VAL A 38 -24.23 -35.48 44.78
N PRO A 39 -24.03 -35.44 43.44
CA PRO A 39 -23.42 -34.30 42.78
C PRO A 39 -24.14 -33.00 43.12
N SER A 40 -23.36 -31.96 43.43
CA SER A 40 -23.83 -30.58 43.58
C SER A 40 -24.43 -30.06 42.26
N PRO A 41 -25.16 -28.93 42.25
CA PRO A 41 -25.65 -28.32 41.01
C PRO A 41 -24.56 -28.16 39.94
N ALA A 42 -23.41 -27.58 40.29
CA ALA A 42 -22.26 -27.44 39.38
C ALA A 42 -21.70 -28.80 38.90
N GLY A 43 -21.71 -29.82 39.77
CA GLY A 43 -21.33 -31.18 39.39
C GLY A 43 -22.30 -31.82 38.39
N ARG A 44 -23.61 -31.55 38.51
CA ARG A 44 -24.63 -32.05 37.57
C ARG A 44 -24.54 -31.36 36.22
N GLU A 45 -24.30 -30.05 36.20
CA GLU A 45 -24.08 -29.27 34.98
C GLU A 45 -22.84 -29.77 34.21
N THR A 46 -21.75 -30.06 34.93
CA THR A 46 -20.55 -30.66 34.31
C THR A 46 -20.85 -32.03 33.70
N ILE A 47 -21.60 -32.88 34.41
CA ILE A 47 -22.03 -34.19 33.89
C ILE A 47 -22.90 -34.04 32.64
N GLU A 48 -23.84 -33.10 32.65
CA GLU A 48 -24.74 -32.82 31.54
C GLU A 48 -23.98 -32.39 30.28
N ARG A 49 -23.14 -31.37 30.40
CA ARG A 49 -22.32 -30.87 29.29
C ARG A 49 -21.46 -31.99 28.70
N LEU A 50 -20.77 -32.74 29.57
CA LEU A 50 -19.91 -33.84 29.13
C LEU A 50 -20.70 -34.96 28.45
N ALA A 51 -21.90 -35.27 28.92
CA ALA A 51 -22.75 -36.29 28.30
C ALA A 51 -23.21 -35.87 26.89
N HIS A 52 -23.54 -34.59 26.67
CA HIS A 52 -23.85 -34.07 25.33
C HIS A 52 -22.64 -34.13 24.40
N GLN A 53 -21.46 -33.74 24.87
CA GLN A 53 -20.23 -33.80 24.07
C GLN A 53 -19.86 -35.26 23.73
N VAL A 54 -19.98 -36.19 24.68
CA VAL A 54 -19.73 -37.62 24.45
C VAL A 54 -20.77 -38.23 23.50
N ALA A 55 -22.04 -37.80 23.56
CA ALA A 55 -23.07 -38.20 22.60
C ALA A 55 -22.69 -37.77 21.17
N ALA A 56 -22.36 -36.48 20.99
CA ALA A 56 -21.95 -35.93 19.70
C ALA A 56 -20.71 -36.65 19.15
N ALA A 57 -19.71 -36.88 20.00
CA ALA A 57 -18.52 -37.63 19.63
C ALA A 57 -18.80 -39.09 19.29
N GLY A 58 -19.70 -39.77 20.01
CA GLY A 58 -20.10 -41.14 19.70
C GLY A 58 -20.81 -41.26 18.34
N LEU A 59 -21.68 -40.30 18.01
CA LEU A 59 -22.37 -40.26 16.71
C LEU A 59 -21.39 -39.98 15.56
N HIS A 60 -20.47 -39.03 15.76
CA HIS A 60 -19.40 -38.75 14.81
C HIS A 60 -18.48 -39.95 14.60
N ASN A 61 -18.03 -40.60 15.69
CA ASN A 61 -17.20 -41.80 15.62
C ASN A 61 -17.90 -42.92 14.83
N ARG A 62 -19.19 -43.14 15.08
CA ARG A 62 -19.99 -44.14 14.37
C ARG A 62 -20.06 -43.86 12.86
N ALA A 63 -20.26 -42.61 12.47
CA ALA A 63 -20.30 -42.21 11.06
C ALA A 63 -18.97 -42.49 10.32
N ASN A 64 -17.86 -42.47 11.05
CA ASN A 64 -16.51 -42.73 10.54
C ASN A 64 -16.00 -44.16 10.85
N GLY A 65 -16.85 -45.06 11.34
CA GLY A 65 -16.48 -46.45 11.64
C GLY A 65 -15.64 -46.65 12.90
N TRP A 66 -15.45 -45.63 13.74
CA TRP A 66 -14.66 -45.69 14.97
C TRP A 66 -15.48 -46.13 16.19
N ALA A 67 -14.79 -46.68 17.19
CA ALA A 67 -15.41 -47.08 18.45
C ALA A 67 -15.93 -45.87 19.25
N PRO A 68 -17.07 -46.00 19.96
CA PRO A 68 -17.56 -44.96 20.87
C PRO A 68 -16.58 -44.64 22.01
N PRO A 69 -16.58 -43.40 22.52
CA PRO A 69 -15.78 -43.02 23.69
C PRO A 69 -16.01 -43.94 24.89
N ARG A 70 -14.93 -44.30 25.59
CA ARG A 70 -14.97 -45.02 26.86
C ARG A 70 -14.95 -44.00 28.01
N VAL A 71 -15.76 -44.22 29.03
CA VAL A 71 -15.89 -43.30 30.16
C VAL A 71 -15.55 -44.02 31.47
N GLU A 72 -14.70 -43.41 32.27
CA GLU A 72 -14.32 -43.89 33.59
C GLU A 72 -14.63 -42.82 34.63
N VAL A 73 -15.58 -43.12 35.51
CA VAL A 73 -15.96 -42.27 36.63
C VAL A 73 -15.20 -42.73 37.87
N THR A 74 -14.28 -41.91 38.36
CA THR A 74 -13.50 -42.19 39.57
C THR A 74 -14.02 -41.34 40.73
N GLY A 75 -14.51 -41.96 41.80
CA GLY A 75 -14.99 -41.24 42.98
C GLY A 75 -14.04 -41.37 44.18
N TYR A 76 -13.82 -40.25 44.87
CA TYR A 76 -12.94 -40.14 46.03
C TYR A 76 -13.76 -39.93 47.32
N GLY A 77 -13.31 -40.52 48.43
CA GLY A 77 -14.06 -40.59 49.69
C GLY A 77 -13.24 -40.25 50.94
N ALA A 78 -12.28 -39.33 50.83
CA ALA A 78 -11.33 -39.02 51.92
C ALA A 78 -11.97 -38.33 53.14
N ASP A 79 -13.22 -37.88 53.05
CA ASP A 79 -13.92 -37.09 54.06
C ASP A 79 -14.92 -37.87 54.93
N GLY A 80 -14.91 -39.21 54.93
CA GLY A 80 -15.73 -39.95 55.89
C GLY A 80 -15.73 -41.47 55.75
N PRO A 81 -16.42 -42.17 56.67
CA PRO A 81 -16.35 -43.62 56.80
C PRO A 81 -17.07 -44.38 55.66
N GLY A 82 -16.57 -45.58 55.35
CA GLY A 82 -17.20 -46.53 54.42
C GLY A 82 -16.93 -46.29 52.94
N ASN A 83 -17.77 -46.86 52.07
CA ASN A 83 -17.57 -46.92 50.61
C ASN A 83 -18.01 -45.62 49.87
N ARG A 84 -17.68 -44.44 50.43
CA ARG A 84 -18.20 -43.14 49.97
C ARG A 84 -17.73 -42.76 48.57
N GLY A 85 -16.47 -43.03 48.24
CA GLY A 85 -15.94 -42.83 46.89
C GLY A 85 -16.74 -43.61 45.84
N LEU A 86 -17.12 -44.86 46.13
CA LEU A 86 -17.97 -45.66 45.24
C LEU A 86 -19.38 -45.08 45.11
N LYS A 87 -19.98 -44.60 46.21
CA LYS A 87 -21.29 -43.95 46.17
C LYS A 87 -21.27 -42.70 45.27
N ARG A 88 -20.23 -41.86 45.39
CA ARG A 88 -20.02 -40.70 44.51
C ARG A 88 -19.86 -41.12 43.05
N ALA A 89 -18.95 -42.06 42.77
CA ALA A 89 -18.71 -42.57 41.41
C ALA A 89 -19.98 -43.14 40.76
N THR A 90 -20.74 -43.95 41.51
CA THR A 90 -22.00 -44.54 41.04
C THR A 90 -23.06 -43.47 40.79
N ALA A 91 -23.18 -42.46 41.68
CA ALA A 91 -24.14 -41.37 41.50
C ALA A 91 -23.82 -40.53 40.25
N ALA A 92 -22.55 -40.19 40.03
CA ALA A 92 -22.10 -39.49 38.83
C ALA A 92 -22.31 -40.33 37.56
N ARG A 93 -21.95 -41.62 37.57
CA ARG A 93 -22.18 -42.55 36.46
C ARG A 93 -23.66 -42.65 36.09
N ASN A 94 -24.54 -42.84 37.07
CA ASN A 94 -25.96 -42.98 36.82
C ASN A 94 -26.58 -41.69 36.28
N HIS A 95 -26.12 -40.53 36.75
CA HIS A 95 -26.56 -39.24 36.21
C HIS A 95 -26.05 -39.04 34.77
N PHE A 96 -24.77 -39.34 34.51
CA PHE A 96 -24.16 -39.28 33.19
C PHE A 96 -24.89 -40.16 32.19
N LEU A 97 -25.20 -41.42 32.55
CA LEU A 97 -25.96 -42.35 31.71
C LEU A 97 -27.33 -41.78 31.30
N ARG A 98 -28.08 -41.18 32.24
CA ARG A 98 -29.38 -40.57 31.92
C ARG A 98 -29.23 -39.42 30.92
N ARG A 99 -28.30 -38.49 31.18
CA ARG A 99 -28.08 -37.34 30.28
C ARG A 99 -27.54 -37.77 28.92
N LEU A 100 -26.72 -38.83 28.86
CA LEU A 100 -26.20 -39.39 27.61
C LEU A 100 -27.34 -39.99 26.78
N THR A 101 -28.23 -40.77 27.39
CA THR A 101 -29.43 -41.31 26.72
C THR A 101 -30.29 -40.19 26.16
N GLU A 102 -30.62 -39.18 26.98
CA GLU A 102 -31.41 -38.02 26.54
C GLU A 102 -30.76 -37.28 25.36
N ALA A 103 -29.44 -37.07 25.39
CA ALA A 103 -28.70 -36.39 24.34
C ALA A 103 -28.64 -37.20 23.03
N LEU A 104 -28.43 -38.51 23.11
CA LEU A 104 -28.42 -39.43 21.96
C LEU A 104 -29.80 -39.53 21.32
N GLU A 105 -30.87 -39.65 22.12
CA GLU A 105 -32.24 -39.66 21.63
C GLU A 105 -32.55 -38.36 20.90
N ARG A 106 -32.25 -37.22 21.53
CA ARG A 106 -32.51 -35.88 20.97
C ARG A 106 -31.81 -35.66 19.63
N SER A 107 -30.56 -36.08 19.52
CA SER A 107 -29.72 -35.89 18.32
C SER A 107 -30.05 -36.87 17.18
N GLN A 108 -30.84 -37.91 17.46
CA GLN A 108 -31.23 -38.95 16.50
C GLN A 108 -32.75 -38.98 16.26
N ARG A 109 -33.48 -37.91 16.64
CA ARG A 109 -34.96 -37.85 16.52
C ARG A 109 -35.44 -37.97 15.09
N ASP A 110 -34.73 -37.34 14.16
CA ASP A 110 -35.12 -37.25 12.75
C ASP A 110 -34.57 -38.41 11.89
N LEU A 111 -33.95 -39.42 12.52
CA LEU A 111 -33.49 -40.60 11.79
C LEU A 111 -34.68 -41.46 11.32
N PRO A 112 -34.69 -41.94 10.06
CA PRO A 112 -35.73 -42.82 9.52
C PRO A 112 -36.01 -44.04 10.41
N ALA A 113 -37.26 -44.49 10.41
CA ALA A 113 -37.66 -45.70 11.13
C ALA A 113 -36.87 -46.92 10.60
N GLY A 114 -36.18 -47.63 11.50
CA GLY A 114 -35.32 -48.77 11.17
C GLY A 114 -33.84 -48.43 10.97
N ALA A 115 -33.45 -47.14 10.94
CA ALA A 115 -32.04 -46.76 10.94
C ALA A 115 -31.37 -47.17 12.27
N PRO A 116 -30.16 -47.74 12.23
CA PRO A 116 -29.53 -48.26 13.43
C PRO A 116 -29.05 -47.11 14.33
N ARG A 117 -29.60 -47.01 15.54
CA ARG A 117 -29.35 -45.91 16.50
C ARG A 117 -28.22 -46.24 17.46
N LEU A 118 -27.49 -45.23 17.91
CA LEU A 118 -26.52 -45.35 19.00
C LEU A 118 -27.25 -45.12 20.34
N THR A 119 -27.04 -46.00 21.31
CA THR A 119 -27.64 -45.95 22.65
C THR A 119 -26.54 -45.84 23.71
N ALA A 120 -26.90 -45.47 24.94
CA ALA A 120 -25.93 -45.43 26.04
C ALA A 120 -25.28 -46.80 26.34
N GLN A 121 -25.87 -47.91 25.89
CA GLN A 121 -25.31 -49.27 26.07
C GLN A 121 -24.11 -49.53 25.16
N ASP A 122 -23.99 -48.78 24.05
CA ASP A 122 -22.87 -48.89 23.11
C ASP A 122 -21.58 -48.25 23.67
N PHE A 123 -21.69 -47.51 24.78
CA PHE A 123 -20.56 -46.86 25.46
C PHE A 123 -20.09 -47.69 26.65
N ARG A 124 -18.77 -47.92 26.74
CA ARG A 124 -18.18 -48.58 27.91
C ARG A 124 -18.00 -47.57 29.04
N ILE A 125 -18.92 -47.58 30.00
CA ILE A 125 -18.96 -46.63 31.12
C ILE A 125 -18.81 -47.37 32.46
N LYS A 126 -17.64 -47.23 33.10
CA LYS A 126 -17.34 -47.85 34.40
C LYS A 126 -17.22 -46.83 35.53
N ALA A 127 -17.62 -47.23 36.73
CA ALA A 127 -17.40 -46.46 37.96
C ALA A 127 -16.37 -47.19 38.83
N VAL A 128 -15.38 -46.44 39.33
CA VAL A 128 -14.29 -46.95 40.17
C VAL A 128 -14.18 -46.05 41.40
N ALA A 129 -13.88 -46.65 42.55
CA ALA A 129 -13.64 -45.91 43.79
C ALA A 129 -12.17 -45.98 44.16
N VAL A 130 -11.61 -44.87 44.63
CA VAL A 130 -10.23 -44.82 45.11
C VAL A 130 -10.22 -44.21 46.51
N SER A 131 -9.56 -44.89 47.45
CA SER A 131 -9.53 -44.54 48.88
C SER A 131 -8.63 -43.34 49.17
N ARG A 132 -7.62 -43.09 48.33
CA ARG A 132 -6.61 -42.03 48.50
C ARG A 132 -6.23 -41.45 47.13
N VAL A 133 -6.16 -40.13 47.01
CA VAL A 133 -5.61 -39.46 45.81
C VAL A 133 -4.11 -39.78 45.73
N PRO A 134 -3.58 -40.22 44.57
CA PRO A 134 -2.16 -40.56 44.40
C PRO A 134 -1.21 -39.49 44.96
N ASP A 135 -0.06 -39.92 45.50
CA ASP A 135 0.88 -39.01 46.18
C ASP A 135 1.56 -38.02 45.23
N ASP A 136 1.69 -38.40 43.97
CA ASP A 136 2.23 -37.68 42.82
C ASP A 136 1.17 -36.89 42.04
N TRP A 137 -0.07 -36.79 42.55
CA TRP A 137 -1.15 -36.15 41.80
C TRP A 137 -0.94 -34.64 41.65
N THR A 138 -0.96 -34.17 40.40
CA THR A 138 -1.00 -32.76 40.00
C THR A 138 -2.23 -32.49 39.14
N GLY A 139 -3.01 -31.46 39.47
CA GLY A 139 -4.15 -31.04 38.68
C GLY A 139 -3.73 -30.42 37.34
N THR A 140 -4.33 -30.88 36.24
CA THR A 140 -4.08 -30.36 34.88
C THR A 140 -5.41 -30.03 34.18
N GLY A 141 -5.39 -29.10 33.22
CA GLY A 141 -6.60 -28.68 32.50
C GLY A 141 -7.69 -28.12 33.42
N GLU A 142 -8.93 -28.58 33.29
CA GLU A 142 -10.08 -28.21 34.15
C GLU A 142 -9.87 -28.50 35.65
N LEU A 143 -8.80 -29.24 36.02
CA LEU A 143 -8.44 -29.58 37.39
C LEU A 143 -7.24 -28.77 37.92
N ALA A 144 -6.68 -27.84 37.14
CA ALA A 144 -5.59 -26.97 37.57
C ALA A 144 -6.01 -26.17 38.82
N GLY A 145 -5.15 -26.13 39.84
CA GLY A 145 -5.43 -25.45 41.12
C GLY A 145 -6.33 -26.21 42.10
N THR A 146 -6.90 -27.36 41.72
CA THR A 146 -7.59 -28.23 42.69
C THR A 146 -6.54 -28.87 43.61
N GLY A 147 -6.67 -28.76 44.93
CA GLY A 147 -5.75 -29.41 45.88
C GLY A 147 -6.06 -30.90 46.07
N ARG A 148 -5.05 -31.70 46.49
CA ARG A 148 -5.24 -33.15 46.79
C ARG A 148 -6.34 -33.40 47.82
N ALA A 149 -6.38 -32.58 48.87
CA ALA A 149 -7.40 -32.66 49.92
C ALA A 149 -8.80 -32.39 49.35
N ASP A 150 -8.91 -31.46 48.41
CA ASP A 150 -10.18 -31.10 47.78
C ASP A 150 -10.63 -32.19 46.81
N LEU A 151 -9.75 -32.66 45.92
CA LEU A 151 -10.04 -33.77 45.02
C LEU A 151 -10.47 -35.03 45.79
N GLY A 152 -9.86 -35.27 46.95
CA GLY A 152 -10.21 -36.38 47.86
C GLY A 152 -11.68 -36.43 48.26
N ARG A 153 -12.43 -35.33 48.07
CA ARG A 153 -13.87 -35.22 48.39
C ARG A 153 -14.77 -35.17 47.15
N GLN A 154 -14.24 -35.40 45.95
CA GLN A 154 -14.94 -35.20 44.68
C GLN A 154 -15.07 -36.50 43.88
N ALA A 155 -15.60 -36.42 42.65
CA ALA A 155 -15.38 -37.44 41.63
C ALA A 155 -14.80 -36.81 40.37
N THR A 156 -14.21 -37.62 39.50
CA THR A 156 -13.71 -37.19 38.18
C THR A 156 -14.24 -38.11 37.11
N ILE A 157 -14.56 -37.57 35.93
CA ILE A 157 -14.90 -38.35 34.75
C ILE A 157 -13.73 -38.26 33.77
N ARG A 158 -13.14 -39.40 33.43
CA ARG A 158 -12.14 -39.53 32.36
C ARG A 158 -12.82 -40.06 31.11
N VAL A 159 -12.59 -39.40 29.98
CA VAL A 159 -13.08 -39.87 28.67
C VAL A 159 -11.88 -40.29 27.83
N VAL A 160 -11.96 -41.48 27.22
CA VAL A 160 -10.91 -42.07 26.39
C VAL A 160 -11.50 -42.41 25.03
N GLN A 161 -10.96 -41.84 23.97
CA GLN A 161 -11.36 -42.13 22.59
C GLN A 161 -10.45 -43.16 21.93
N ALA A 162 -10.88 -43.68 20.79
CA ALA A 162 -9.98 -44.40 19.89
C ALA A 162 -8.86 -43.45 19.38
N PRO A 163 -7.65 -43.96 19.09
CA PRO A 163 -6.56 -43.15 18.56
C PRO A 163 -6.94 -42.34 17.32
N ASP A 164 -7.66 -42.94 16.37
CA ASP A 164 -8.04 -42.29 15.10
C ASP A 164 -9.04 -41.16 15.31
N ALA A 165 -9.99 -41.35 16.23
CA ALA A 165 -10.92 -40.32 16.65
C ALA A 165 -10.22 -39.16 17.36
N THR A 166 -9.18 -39.45 18.16
CA THR A 166 -8.38 -38.42 18.84
C THR A 166 -7.55 -37.61 17.85
N ALA A 167 -6.94 -38.29 16.88
CA ALA A 167 -6.18 -37.65 15.81
C ALA A 167 -7.08 -36.75 14.96
N THR A 168 -8.26 -37.22 14.57
CA THR A 168 -9.22 -36.45 13.78
C THR A 168 -9.69 -35.19 14.50
N GLN A 169 -10.00 -35.29 15.81
CA GLN A 169 -10.34 -34.10 16.60
C GLN A 169 -9.19 -33.10 16.68
N THR A 170 -7.96 -33.61 16.80
CA THR A 170 -6.75 -32.76 16.81
C THR A 170 -6.59 -32.06 15.46
N LEU A 171 -6.67 -32.79 14.35
CA LEU A 171 -6.59 -32.23 12.99
C LEU A 171 -7.68 -31.18 12.74
N ASP A 172 -8.93 -31.42 13.16
CA ASP A 172 -9.98 -30.41 13.02
C ASP A 172 -9.72 -29.17 13.89
N ALA A 173 -9.21 -29.35 15.11
CA ALA A 173 -8.84 -28.23 15.96
C ALA A 173 -7.70 -27.39 15.38
N LEU A 174 -6.69 -28.04 14.78
CA LEU A 174 -5.59 -27.36 14.10
C LEU A 174 -6.06 -26.67 12.82
N ARG A 175 -6.86 -27.35 12.00
CA ARG A 175 -7.50 -26.80 10.79
C ARG A 175 -8.30 -25.53 11.09
N ARG A 176 -9.05 -25.50 12.20
CA ARG A 176 -9.83 -24.30 12.60
C ARG A 176 -8.95 -23.10 12.97
N ARG A 177 -7.68 -23.32 13.31
CA ARG A 177 -6.70 -22.27 13.62
C ARG A 177 -5.85 -21.90 12.40
N ASP A 178 -5.77 -22.79 11.42
CA ASP A 178 -5.06 -22.57 10.17
C ASP A 178 -5.74 -21.50 9.32
N ARG A 179 -4.97 -20.54 8.81
CA ARG A 179 -5.50 -19.38 8.09
C ARG A 179 -6.25 -19.77 6.81
N GLU A 180 -5.76 -20.75 6.07
CA GLU A 180 -6.32 -21.15 4.77
C GLU A 180 -7.47 -22.13 4.93
N LEU A 181 -7.41 -22.98 5.95
CA LEU A 181 -8.33 -24.10 6.11
C LEU A 181 -9.43 -23.85 7.15
N ARG A 182 -9.38 -22.78 7.95
CA ARG A 182 -10.36 -22.50 9.02
C ARG A 182 -11.81 -22.46 8.55
N HIS A 183 -12.05 -21.99 7.32
CA HIS A 183 -13.37 -21.89 6.70
C HIS A 183 -13.76 -23.10 5.82
N ARG A 184 -12.84 -24.04 5.59
CA ARG A 184 -13.07 -25.24 4.78
C ARG A 184 -13.49 -26.43 5.66
N PRO A 185 -14.29 -27.38 5.15
CA PRO A 185 -14.57 -28.63 5.88
C PRO A 185 -13.29 -29.42 6.15
N LEU A 186 -13.31 -30.31 7.13
CA LEU A 186 -12.19 -31.21 7.39
C LEU A 186 -12.03 -32.20 6.23
N ASP A 187 -10.89 -32.13 5.57
CA ASP A 187 -10.45 -33.08 4.54
C ASP A 187 -9.19 -33.81 5.05
N VAL A 188 -9.38 -35.03 5.53
CA VAL A 188 -8.29 -35.84 6.11
C VAL A 188 -7.28 -36.24 5.04
N ASP A 189 -7.72 -36.44 3.79
CA ASP A 189 -6.85 -36.90 2.71
C ASP A 189 -5.94 -35.77 2.26
N ALA A 190 -6.48 -34.56 2.09
CA ALA A 190 -5.68 -33.38 1.81
C ALA A 190 -4.66 -33.09 2.93
N LEU A 191 -5.07 -33.26 4.20
CA LEU A 191 -4.17 -33.10 5.34
C LEU A 191 -3.10 -34.20 5.40
N ALA A 192 -3.44 -35.44 5.04
CA ALA A 192 -2.47 -36.54 4.94
C ALA A 192 -1.41 -36.23 3.87
N ALA A 193 -1.85 -35.84 2.67
CA ALA A 193 -0.96 -35.49 1.58
C ALA A 193 0.01 -34.35 1.96
N ARG A 194 -0.50 -33.30 2.63
CA ARG A 194 0.31 -32.18 3.11
C ARG A 194 1.28 -32.60 4.22
N VAL A 195 0.78 -33.12 5.33
CA VAL A 195 1.57 -33.40 6.55
C VAL A 195 2.57 -34.55 6.35
N LEU A 196 2.21 -35.58 5.60
CA LEU A 196 3.09 -36.70 5.30
C LEU A 196 3.98 -36.44 4.07
N HIS A 197 3.90 -35.26 3.48
CA HIS A 197 4.75 -34.83 2.38
C HIS A 197 4.66 -35.74 1.15
N LEU A 198 3.45 -36.20 0.81
CA LEU A 198 3.25 -37.05 -0.36
C LEU A 198 3.52 -36.27 -1.66
N ASP A 199 3.80 -36.99 -2.74
CA ASP A 199 3.92 -36.40 -4.06
C ASP A 199 2.57 -35.86 -4.55
N PRO A 200 2.55 -34.76 -5.34
CA PRO A 200 1.31 -34.24 -5.90
C PRO A 200 0.55 -35.30 -6.72
N GLY A 201 -0.73 -35.51 -6.39
CA GLY A 201 -1.59 -36.47 -7.07
C GLY A 201 -1.53 -37.91 -6.55
N THR A 202 -0.68 -38.21 -5.55
CA THR A 202 -0.70 -39.51 -4.87
C THR A 202 -2.04 -39.73 -4.16
N ALA A 203 -2.71 -40.85 -4.48
CA ALA A 203 -3.98 -41.21 -3.85
C ALA A 203 -3.76 -41.60 -2.37
N VAL A 204 -4.61 -41.09 -1.49
CA VAL A 204 -4.55 -41.40 -0.05
C VAL A 204 -5.37 -42.66 0.23
N ASP A 205 -4.67 -43.76 0.48
CA ASP A 205 -5.26 -45.04 0.85
C ASP A 205 -5.49 -45.16 2.37
N PRO A 206 -6.16 -46.22 2.85
CA PRO A 206 -6.39 -46.40 4.29
C PRO A 206 -5.10 -46.47 5.12
N GLU A 207 -4.03 -47.08 4.62
CA GLU A 207 -2.75 -47.19 5.34
C GLU A 207 -2.10 -45.82 5.55
N THR A 208 -2.18 -44.94 4.54
CA THR A 208 -1.71 -43.56 4.61
C THR A 208 -2.49 -42.75 5.65
N ARG A 209 -3.82 -42.95 5.76
CA ARG A 209 -4.64 -42.32 6.80
C ARG A 209 -4.24 -42.80 8.19
N ASP A 210 -4.01 -44.10 8.34
CA ASP A 210 -3.56 -44.69 9.61
C ASP A 210 -2.18 -44.15 10.01
N ALA A 211 -1.27 -43.96 9.04
CA ALA A 211 0.03 -43.34 9.26
C ALA A 211 -0.09 -41.89 9.74
N LEU A 212 -0.98 -41.08 9.13
CA LEU A 212 -1.27 -39.72 9.59
C LEU A 212 -1.79 -39.74 11.03
N PHE A 213 -2.78 -40.58 11.34
CA PHE A 213 -3.35 -40.64 12.69
C PHE A 213 -2.33 -41.07 13.74
N ALA A 214 -1.47 -42.03 13.40
CA ALA A 214 -0.38 -42.47 14.26
C ALA A 214 0.61 -41.32 14.53
N LEU A 215 1.01 -40.58 13.48
CA LEU A 215 1.87 -39.40 13.58
C LEU A 215 1.25 -38.33 14.48
N VAL A 216 -0.01 -37.96 14.24
CA VAL A 216 -0.71 -36.93 15.03
C VAL A 216 -0.73 -37.29 16.52
N ASN A 217 -1.01 -38.56 16.84
CA ASN A 217 -1.03 -39.02 18.22
C ASN A 217 0.37 -38.98 18.86
N ARG A 218 1.44 -39.36 18.12
CA ARG A 218 2.82 -39.26 18.61
C ARG A 218 3.25 -37.81 18.81
N ALA A 219 2.98 -36.94 17.84
CA ALA A 219 3.24 -35.51 17.92
C ALA A 219 2.50 -34.88 19.11
N ALA A 220 1.23 -35.22 19.32
CA ALA A 220 0.43 -34.74 20.44
C ALA A 220 0.98 -35.23 21.79
N ALA A 221 1.47 -36.48 21.86
CA ALA A 221 2.12 -37.01 23.07
C ALA A 221 3.45 -36.31 23.37
N ALA A 222 4.19 -35.91 22.33
CA ALA A 222 5.42 -35.12 22.44
C ALA A 222 5.18 -33.61 22.67
N GLY A 223 3.92 -33.14 22.59
CA GLY A 223 3.58 -31.73 22.73
C GLY A 223 3.82 -30.90 21.47
N HIS A 224 4.01 -31.54 20.31
CA HIS A 224 4.30 -30.89 19.02
C HIS A 224 3.07 -30.73 18.12
N ALA A 225 1.91 -31.26 18.48
CA ALA A 225 0.65 -31.06 17.72
C ALA A 225 0.01 -29.69 18.02
N THR A 226 0.72 -28.60 17.67
CA THR A 226 0.30 -27.21 17.97
C THR A 226 -0.22 -26.46 16.74
N SER A 227 0.24 -26.83 15.54
CA SER A 227 -0.19 -26.36 14.23
C SER A 227 -0.07 -27.49 13.20
N LEU A 228 -0.64 -27.33 12.00
CA LEU A 228 -0.43 -28.29 10.91
C LEU A 228 1.05 -28.31 10.47
N ALA A 229 1.68 -27.14 10.41
CA ALA A 229 3.12 -27.00 10.15
C ALA A 229 3.98 -27.74 11.19
N ALA A 230 3.61 -27.70 12.48
CA ALA A 230 4.33 -28.42 13.52
C ALA A 230 4.17 -29.95 13.40
N LEU A 231 3.04 -30.45 12.88
CA LEU A 231 2.88 -31.87 12.55
C LEU A 231 3.76 -32.28 11.37
N ALA A 232 3.81 -31.46 10.32
CA ALA A 232 4.66 -31.67 9.16
C ALA A 232 6.15 -31.66 9.56
N ALA A 233 6.57 -30.66 10.34
CA ALA A 233 7.91 -30.59 10.92
C ALA A 233 8.24 -31.82 11.79
N HIS A 234 7.28 -32.29 12.60
CA HIS A 234 7.48 -33.50 13.40
C HIS A 234 7.69 -34.75 12.52
N HIS A 235 6.95 -34.87 11.42
CA HIS A 235 7.15 -35.95 10.45
C HIS A 235 8.55 -35.91 9.83
N LEU A 236 9.01 -34.73 9.39
CA LEU A 236 10.36 -34.55 8.83
C LEU A 236 11.46 -34.85 9.87
N ALA A 237 11.23 -34.50 11.13
CA ALA A 237 12.13 -34.86 12.21
C ALA A 237 12.19 -36.39 12.42
N GLU A 238 11.06 -37.11 12.33
CA GLU A 238 11.02 -38.59 12.36
C GLU A 238 11.74 -39.23 11.16
N LEU A 239 11.76 -38.55 10.01
CA LEU A 239 12.53 -38.94 8.83
C LEU A 239 14.04 -38.61 8.95
N GLY A 240 14.47 -37.97 10.04
CA GLY A 240 15.88 -37.73 10.35
C GLY A 240 16.48 -36.45 9.77
N VAL A 241 15.67 -35.53 9.22
CA VAL A 241 16.13 -34.26 8.64
C VAL A 241 16.94 -33.41 9.64
N THR A 242 16.61 -33.54 10.92
CA THR A 242 17.26 -32.85 12.06
C THR A 242 17.93 -33.82 13.03
N ASP A 243 18.26 -35.05 12.62
CA ASP A 243 18.83 -36.05 13.52
C ASP A 243 20.17 -35.56 14.12
N PRO A 244 20.42 -35.73 15.44
CA PRO A 244 21.70 -35.34 16.06
C PRO A 244 22.91 -36.10 15.54
N ALA A 245 22.74 -37.32 15.02
CA ALA A 245 23.76 -38.18 14.43
C ALA A 245 23.79 -38.11 12.89
N ARG A 246 23.11 -37.13 12.28
CA ARG A 246 23.14 -36.89 10.84
C ARG A 246 24.58 -36.80 10.29
N SER A 247 24.78 -37.39 9.12
CA SER A 247 26.08 -37.36 8.43
C SER A 247 26.47 -35.94 8.00
N ARG A 248 25.47 -35.10 7.63
CA ARG A 248 25.68 -33.74 7.15
C ARG A 248 25.58 -32.70 8.27
N HIS A 249 26.69 -32.06 8.62
CA HIS A 249 26.80 -31.12 9.73
C HIS A 249 27.93 -30.12 9.53
N PHE A 250 27.93 -29.06 10.34
CA PHE A 250 29.02 -28.10 10.39
C PHE A 250 30.04 -28.44 11.48
N THR A 251 31.31 -28.12 11.22
CA THR A 251 32.40 -28.17 12.18
C THR A 251 33.10 -26.83 12.30
N THR A 252 33.72 -26.55 13.45
CA THR A 252 34.64 -25.43 13.66
C THR A 252 35.82 -25.93 14.48
N GLY A 253 37.04 -25.74 13.97
CA GLY A 253 38.24 -26.38 14.49
C GLY A 253 38.13 -27.91 14.48
N GLY A 254 37.43 -28.49 13.49
CA GLY A 254 37.16 -29.93 13.41
C GLY A 254 36.19 -30.48 14.47
N ARG A 255 35.54 -29.62 15.26
CA ARG A 255 34.52 -30.01 16.24
C ARG A 255 33.14 -29.66 15.72
N ARG A 256 32.19 -30.59 15.82
CA ARG A 256 30.80 -30.36 15.43
C ARG A 256 30.20 -29.17 16.20
N VAL A 257 29.50 -28.30 15.48
CA VAL A 257 28.78 -27.14 16.02
C VAL A 257 27.29 -27.21 15.66
N PRO A 258 26.39 -26.57 16.43
CA PRO A 258 24.98 -26.48 16.09
C PRO A 258 24.74 -25.79 14.74
N GLY A 259 23.76 -26.26 13.97
CA GLY A 259 23.42 -25.75 12.62
C GLY A 259 23.03 -26.86 11.64
N LEU A 260 22.30 -26.51 10.59
CA LEU A 260 21.74 -27.46 9.61
C LEU A 260 22.41 -27.27 8.25
N ASN A 261 23.13 -28.30 7.81
CA ASN A 261 23.73 -28.35 6.48
C ASN A 261 22.85 -29.22 5.56
N TRP A 262 21.95 -28.57 4.83
CA TRP A 262 21.11 -29.18 3.80
C TRP A 262 21.59 -28.83 2.38
N ASP A 263 22.72 -28.17 2.26
CA ASP A 263 23.33 -27.88 0.97
C ASP A 263 23.90 -29.18 0.36
N PRO A 264 23.42 -29.62 -0.82
CA PRO A 264 23.93 -30.82 -1.47
C PRO A 264 25.36 -30.63 -2.01
N ASP A 265 25.76 -29.40 -2.32
CA ASP A 265 27.05 -29.08 -2.95
C ASP A 265 28.17 -28.89 -1.91
N ALA A 266 27.80 -28.62 -0.66
CA ALA A 266 28.75 -28.53 0.45
C ALA A 266 29.34 -29.91 0.85
N ALA A 267 30.46 -29.92 1.57
CA ALA A 267 30.97 -31.16 2.18
C ALA A 267 30.00 -31.69 3.25
N ALA A 268 29.98 -33.01 3.47
CA ALA A 268 29.14 -33.60 4.52
C ALA A 268 29.50 -33.09 5.92
N ALA A 269 30.78 -33.08 6.26
CA ALA A 269 31.30 -32.37 7.43
C ALA A 269 31.97 -31.09 6.94
N ALA A 270 31.19 -30.01 6.81
CA ALA A 270 31.69 -28.73 6.31
C ALA A 270 32.34 -27.94 7.44
N GLU A 271 33.64 -27.64 7.31
CA GLU A 271 34.35 -26.77 8.24
C GLU A 271 33.93 -25.33 8.00
N LEU A 272 33.22 -24.72 8.94
CA LEU A 272 32.57 -23.41 8.79
C LEU A 272 33.45 -22.29 9.39
N ASP A 273 33.71 -21.26 8.59
CA ASP A 273 34.16 -19.95 9.03
C ASP A 273 33.05 -18.90 8.82
N PRO A 274 32.28 -18.56 9.86
CA PRO A 274 31.19 -17.61 9.74
C PRO A 274 31.64 -16.15 9.99
N THR A 275 32.94 -15.87 10.03
CA THR A 275 33.47 -14.53 10.37
C THR A 275 33.81 -13.68 9.15
N ARG A 276 33.92 -14.32 7.99
CA ARG A 276 34.15 -13.72 6.68
C ARG A 276 33.08 -14.17 5.69
N SER A 277 32.85 -13.32 4.70
CA SER A 277 31.90 -13.56 3.60
C SER A 277 32.53 -13.04 2.32
N ASP A 278 32.66 -13.89 1.31
CA ASP A 278 33.08 -13.46 -0.01
C ASP A 278 31.87 -12.97 -0.81
N VAL A 279 32.08 -11.91 -1.59
CA VAL A 279 31.14 -11.46 -2.62
C VAL A 279 31.58 -12.07 -3.93
N LEU A 280 30.77 -13.01 -4.43
CA LEU A 280 31.05 -13.77 -5.63
C LEU A 280 30.44 -13.07 -6.85
N GLU A 281 31.25 -12.81 -7.88
CA GLU A 281 30.77 -12.31 -9.17
C GLU A 281 30.34 -13.47 -10.07
N ASP A 282 29.10 -13.44 -10.53
CA ASP A 282 28.55 -14.33 -11.55
C ASP A 282 28.59 -13.64 -12.92
N THR A 283 29.66 -13.91 -13.69
CA THR A 283 29.88 -13.35 -15.04
C THR A 283 29.30 -14.24 -16.15
N GLY A 284 28.41 -15.18 -15.83
CA GLY A 284 27.83 -16.12 -16.80
C GLY A 284 28.54 -17.48 -16.83
N PRO A 285 28.68 -18.14 -18.01
CA PRO A 285 29.18 -19.52 -18.07
C PRO A 285 30.62 -19.65 -17.56
N GLY A 286 30.79 -20.22 -16.36
CA GLY A 286 32.09 -20.42 -15.73
C GLY A 286 31.98 -20.49 -14.20
N PRO A 287 33.08 -20.75 -13.50
CA PRO A 287 33.12 -20.62 -12.05
C PRO A 287 32.96 -19.16 -11.64
N ARG A 288 32.26 -18.92 -10.52
CA ARG A 288 32.18 -17.60 -9.89
C ARG A 288 33.56 -17.16 -9.43
N THR A 289 33.81 -15.84 -9.44
CA THR A 289 35.07 -15.26 -8.98
C THR A 289 34.85 -14.42 -7.73
N VAL A 290 35.83 -14.37 -6.82
CA VAL A 290 35.74 -13.50 -5.63
C VAL A 290 36.00 -12.06 -6.07
N ALA A 291 34.97 -11.21 -5.98
CA ALA A 291 35.09 -9.78 -6.25
C ALA A 291 35.74 -9.06 -5.06
N GLU A 292 35.31 -9.41 -3.85
CA GLU A 292 35.84 -8.88 -2.59
C GLU A 292 35.49 -9.79 -1.42
N THR A 293 36.18 -9.59 -0.30
CA THR A 293 35.90 -10.28 0.97
C THR A 293 35.45 -9.25 2.02
N ARG A 294 34.26 -9.43 2.57
CA ARG A 294 33.65 -8.58 3.60
C ARG A 294 33.66 -9.28 4.96
N GLN A 295 33.55 -8.48 6.01
CA GLN A 295 33.26 -9.01 7.35
C GLN A 295 31.76 -9.27 7.48
N THR A 296 31.40 -10.33 8.20
CA THR A 296 29.99 -10.65 8.43
C THR A 296 29.36 -9.69 9.46
N PRO A 297 28.05 -9.39 9.33
CA PRO A 297 27.40 -8.35 10.12
C PRO A 297 26.96 -8.79 11.53
N TRP A 298 26.97 -10.09 11.83
CA TRP A 298 26.61 -10.60 13.16
C TRP A 298 27.77 -10.52 14.17
N ALA A 299 27.40 -10.50 15.45
CA ALA A 299 28.36 -10.34 16.55
C ALA A 299 29.42 -11.45 16.59
N ARG A 300 30.67 -11.07 16.89
CA ARG A 300 31.80 -12.00 17.05
C ARG A 300 31.81 -12.62 18.45
N GLY A 301 32.39 -13.81 18.57
CA GLY A 301 32.65 -14.48 19.85
C GLY A 301 31.67 -15.61 20.19
N THR A 302 30.55 -15.72 19.46
CA THR A 302 29.62 -16.85 19.52
C THR A 302 29.50 -17.45 18.13
N THR A 303 29.68 -18.76 17.99
CA THR A 303 29.44 -19.45 16.71
C THR A 303 27.94 -19.39 16.38
N PRO A 304 27.54 -18.81 15.23
CA PRO A 304 26.14 -18.73 14.85
C PRO A 304 25.58 -20.13 14.54
N TYR A 305 24.27 -20.25 14.71
CA TYR A 305 23.52 -21.39 14.18
C TYR A 305 23.23 -21.12 12.70
N VAL A 306 23.97 -21.78 11.80
CA VAL A 306 23.80 -21.63 10.36
C VAL A 306 22.80 -22.66 9.84
N VAL A 307 21.86 -22.22 9.00
CA VAL A 307 21.07 -23.09 8.14
C VAL A 307 21.48 -22.84 6.69
N ALA A 308 22.09 -23.82 6.04
CA ALA A 308 22.41 -23.75 4.63
C ALA A 308 21.53 -24.68 3.82
N ALA A 309 20.84 -24.09 2.84
CA ALA A 309 19.85 -24.77 2.03
C ALA A 309 19.59 -24.00 0.74
N GLY A 310 19.11 -24.70 -0.29
CA GLY A 310 18.45 -24.03 -1.41
C GLY A 310 17.11 -23.41 -0.97
N GLY A 311 16.56 -22.50 -1.76
CA GLY A 311 15.26 -21.91 -1.47
C GLY A 311 15.11 -20.48 -1.97
N ARG A 312 14.09 -19.80 -1.44
CA ARG A 312 13.75 -18.38 -1.62
C ARG A 312 13.09 -17.85 -0.34
N HIS A 313 12.62 -16.60 -0.37
CA HIS A 313 11.91 -15.94 0.74
C HIS A 313 10.64 -16.68 1.24
N ASP A 314 10.04 -17.54 0.44
CA ASP A 314 8.77 -18.23 0.69
C ASP A 314 8.87 -19.76 0.80
N ALA A 315 10.01 -20.35 0.43
CA ALA A 315 10.21 -21.80 0.50
C ALA A 315 11.69 -22.16 0.76
N VAL A 316 11.94 -23.12 1.64
CA VAL A 316 13.30 -23.61 1.95
C VAL A 316 13.41 -25.09 1.59
N ARG A 317 14.46 -25.48 0.88
CA ARG A 317 14.70 -26.85 0.45
C ARG A 317 15.53 -27.61 1.47
N ALA A 318 14.89 -28.49 2.24
CA ALA A 318 15.56 -29.41 3.14
C ALA A 318 16.08 -30.65 2.39
N LEU A 319 17.23 -31.17 2.81
CA LEU A 319 17.83 -32.40 2.28
C LEU A 319 17.62 -33.54 3.28
N LEU A 320 16.98 -34.62 2.82
CA LEU A 320 16.69 -35.80 3.64
C LEU A 320 17.90 -36.74 3.70
N PRO A 321 17.96 -37.63 4.71
CA PRO A 321 19.06 -38.60 4.84
C PRO A 321 19.19 -39.58 3.65
N ASP A 322 18.12 -39.80 2.89
CA ASP A 322 18.11 -40.64 1.69
C ASP A 322 18.62 -39.92 0.43
N GLY A 323 18.99 -38.64 0.54
CA GLY A 323 19.48 -37.79 -0.54
C GLY A 323 18.39 -37.09 -1.34
N THR A 324 17.10 -37.33 -1.04
CA THR A 324 15.99 -36.58 -1.64
C THR A 324 15.84 -35.21 -1.00
N THR A 325 15.17 -34.28 -1.69
CA THR A 325 14.92 -32.93 -1.18
C THR A 325 13.44 -32.66 -1.00
N ARG A 326 13.09 -31.87 0.02
CA ARG A 326 11.73 -31.40 0.25
C ARG A 326 11.70 -29.88 0.39
N ASP A 327 10.82 -29.24 -0.39
CA ASP A 327 10.53 -27.82 -0.23
C ASP A 327 9.55 -27.63 0.94
N LEU A 328 9.93 -26.77 1.88
CA LEU A 328 9.19 -26.45 3.10
C LEU A 328 8.62 -25.03 2.99
N ASP A 329 7.37 -24.85 3.38
CA ASP A 329 6.82 -23.50 3.56
C ASP A 329 7.44 -22.80 4.78
N VAL A 330 7.18 -21.49 4.94
CA VAL A 330 7.75 -20.67 6.02
C VAL A 330 7.42 -21.21 7.41
N ASP A 331 6.20 -21.70 7.63
CA ASP A 331 5.73 -22.15 8.94
C ASP A 331 6.32 -23.53 9.26
N GLU A 332 6.37 -24.44 8.28
CA GLU A 332 6.98 -25.77 8.40
C GLU A 332 8.47 -25.67 8.68
N PHE A 333 9.19 -24.85 7.91
CA PHE A 333 10.60 -24.54 8.14
C PHE A 333 10.82 -23.98 9.55
N THR A 334 9.99 -23.03 9.97
CA THR A 334 10.09 -22.38 11.27
C THR A 334 9.94 -23.38 12.42
N GLU A 335 8.91 -24.24 12.39
CA GLU A 335 8.71 -25.24 13.43
C GLU A 335 9.82 -26.29 13.48
N LEU A 336 10.33 -26.71 12.31
CA LEU A 336 11.41 -27.68 12.21
C LEU A 336 12.73 -27.12 12.80
N VAL A 337 13.11 -25.90 12.41
CA VAL A 337 14.33 -25.26 12.94
C VAL A 337 14.17 -24.92 14.41
N ALA A 338 12.99 -24.45 14.85
CA ALA A 338 12.76 -24.15 16.26
C ALA A 338 12.86 -25.39 17.15
N ALA A 339 12.41 -26.56 16.68
CA ALA A 339 12.58 -27.81 17.40
C ALA A 339 14.05 -28.22 17.53
N ASP A 340 14.86 -28.03 16.48
CA ASP A 340 16.30 -28.29 16.51
C ASP A 340 17.02 -27.33 17.47
N VAL A 341 16.78 -26.02 17.35
CA VAL A 341 17.33 -24.98 18.23
C VAL A 341 17.00 -25.25 19.70
N ALA A 342 15.75 -25.61 20.01
CA ALA A 342 15.32 -25.92 21.37
C ALA A 342 16.06 -27.15 21.95
N ARG A 343 16.38 -28.13 21.11
CA ARG A 343 17.14 -29.32 21.49
C ARG A 343 18.62 -28.99 21.75
N GLU A 344 19.22 -28.12 20.94
CA GLU A 344 20.60 -27.66 21.08
C GLU A 344 20.81 -26.73 22.29
N ARG A 345 19.72 -26.14 22.84
CA ARG A 345 19.72 -25.25 24.03
C ARG A 345 20.64 -24.04 23.86
N LEU A 346 20.51 -23.38 22.72
CA LEU A 346 21.36 -22.24 22.37
C LEU A 346 21.17 -21.06 23.35
N PRO A 347 22.24 -20.32 23.68
CA PRO A 347 22.14 -19.02 24.35
C PRO A 347 21.25 -18.06 23.57
N LYS A 348 20.54 -17.16 24.27
CA LYS A 348 19.60 -16.21 23.65
C LYS A 348 20.26 -15.25 22.67
N ASP A 349 21.53 -14.93 22.88
CA ASP A 349 22.29 -14.00 22.02
C ASP A 349 22.97 -14.70 20.85
N THR A 350 22.67 -15.98 20.59
CA THR A 350 23.23 -16.73 19.46
C THR A 350 22.60 -16.25 18.15
N PRO A 351 23.40 -15.76 17.18
CA PRO A 351 22.84 -15.39 15.87
C PRO A 351 22.39 -16.65 15.13
N LEU A 352 21.21 -16.59 14.51
CA LEU A 352 20.74 -17.59 13.57
C LEU A 352 20.94 -17.05 12.16
N VAL A 353 21.77 -17.69 11.34
CA VAL A 353 22.13 -17.21 10.00
C VAL A 353 21.53 -18.12 8.94
N LEU A 354 20.77 -17.52 8.01
CA LEU A 354 20.19 -18.22 6.88
C LEU A 354 21.10 -18.07 5.66
N ALA A 355 21.86 -19.13 5.35
CA ALA A 355 22.56 -19.30 4.09
C ALA A 355 21.58 -19.88 3.05
N VAL A 356 20.51 -19.12 2.79
CA VAL A 356 19.41 -19.48 1.88
C VAL A 356 19.19 -18.30 0.93
N PRO A 357 19.21 -18.51 -0.40
CA PRO A 357 19.02 -17.43 -1.37
C PRO A 357 17.74 -16.64 -1.11
N PHE A 358 17.81 -15.31 -1.20
CA PHE A 358 16.67 -14.39 -1.09
C PHE A 358 15.85 -14.53 0.21
N ALA A 359 16.35 -15.16 1.27
CA ALA A 359 15.60 -15.38 2.50
C ALA A 359 15.17 -14.06 3.18
N GLY A 360 15.93 -12.99 2.95
CA GLY A 360 15.65 -11.64 3.42
C GLY A 360 14.85 -10.76 2.45
N ASP A 361 14.41 -11.30 1.30
CA ASP A 361 13.65 -10.54 0.31
C ASP A 361 12.19 -10.35 0.76
N GLN A 362 11.45 -9.53 0.02
CA GLN A 362 10.03 -9.32 0.25
C GLN A 362 9.75 -8.83 1.69
N TYR A 363 8.64 -9.27 2.30
CA TYR A 363 8.21 -8.80 3.62
C TYR A 363 9.05 -9.28 4.80
N LEU A 364 10.15 -10.01 4.59
CA LEU A 364 10.94 -10.65 5.65
C LEU A 364 10.10 -11.65 6.47
N ALA A 365 9.08 -12.27 5.87
CA ALA A 365 8.17 -13.18 6.56
C ALA A 365 8.94 -14.35 7.19
N LEU A 366 9.80 -15.00 6.39
CA LEU A 366 10.61 -16.13 6.83
C LEU A 366 11.51 -15.81 8.03
N PRO A 367 12.43 -14.82 7.98
CA PRO A 367 13.32 -14.55 9.09
C PRO A 367 12.58 -13.99 10.33
N ARG A 368 11.48 -13.23 10.16
CA ARG A 368 10.72 -12.70 11.31
C ARG A 368 9.91 -13.77 12.02
N THR A 369 9.21 -14.64 11.28
CA THR A 369 8.47 -15.75 11.89
C THR A 369 9.41 -16.69 12.64
N LEU A 370 10.60 -16.96 12.08
CA LEU A 370 11.62 -17.76 12.76
C LEU A 370 12.19 -17.07 14.01
N ALA A 371 12.47 -15.76 13.95
CA ALA A 371 12.95 -14.99 15.10
C ALA A 371 11.95 -15.03 16.26
N ASP A 372 10.67 -14.80 15.98
CA ASP A 372 9.60 -14.85 16.98
C ASP A 372 9.44 -16.25 17.59
N ARG A 373 9.57 -17.30 16.75
CA ARG A 373 9.42 -18.67 17.21
C ARG A 373 10.58 -19.14 18.08
N THR A 374 11.80 -18.75 17.73
CA THR A 374 13.04 -19.19 18.41
C THR A 374 13.46 -18.27 19.56
N GLY A 375 13.06 -17.00 19.52
CA GLY A 375 13.55 -15.96 20.41
C GLY A 375 14.99 -15.52 20.11
N LEU A 376 15.54 -15.89 18.95
CA LEU A 376 16.89 -15.52 18.50
C LEU A 376 16.82 -14.46 17.39
N THR A 377 17.88 -13.65 17.25
CA THR A 377 18.03 -12.75 16.11
C THR A 377 18.39 -13.55 14.85
N VAL A 378 17.56 -13.43 13.82
CA VAL A 378 17.74 -14.12 12.54
C VAL A 378 18.33 -13.17 11.50
N TRP A 379 19.45 -13.56 10.90
CA TRP A 379 20.10 -12.87 9.80
C TRP A 379 19.75 -13.53 8.47
N ALA A 380 19.25 -12.74 7.54
CA ALA A 380 18.92 -13.18 6.19
C ALA A 380 19.30 -12.10 5.17
N HIS A 381 19.66 -12.52 3.97
CA HIS A 381 20.06 -11.62 2.89
C HIS A 381 18.93 -11.47 1.87
N SER A 382 18.67 -10.26 1.38
CA SER A 382 17.64 -10.01 0.35
C SER A 382 18.07 -10.44 -1.05
N GLY A 383 19.36 -10.66 -1.30
CA GLY A 383 19.90 -11.18 -2.56
C GLY A 383 20.27 -12.67 -2.50
N GLU A 384 21.05 -13.14 -3.48
CA GLU A 384 21.50 -14.54 -3.57
C GLU A 384 22.62 -14.83 -2.54
N VAL A 385 22.51 -15.97 -1.84
CA VAL A 385 23.47 -16.44 -0.83
C VAL A 385 23.79 -17.91 -1.08
N THR A 386 25.05 -18.29 -0.87
CA THR A 386 25.52 -19.67 -1.03
C THR A 386 26.55 -20.02 0.04
N LEU A 387 26.85 -21.31 0.21
CA LEU A 387 28.05 -21.74 0.92
C LEU A 387 29.22 -21.80 -0.07
N GLY A 388 30.17 -20.88 0.07
CA GLY A 388 31.44 -20.99 -0.64
C GLY A 388 32.35 -22.03 0.00
N SER A 389 33.50 -22.28 -0.66
CA SER A 389 34.57 -23.11 -0.13
C SER A 389 35.91 -22.56 -0.57
N ASP A 390 36.72 -22.16 0.42
CA ASP A 390 38.09 -21.67 0.24
C ASP A 390 39.04 -22.56 1.04
N GLY A 391 39.93 -23.28 0.34
CA GLY A 391 40.89 -24.19 0.98
C GLY A 391 40.26 -25.32 1.80
N GLY A 392 39.00 -25.68 1.52
CA GLY A 392 38.23 -26.68 2.28
C GLY A 392 37.49 -26.13 3.50
N VAL A 393 37.50 -24.81 3.70
CA VAL A 393 36.71 -24.10 4.71
C VAL A 393 35.53 -23.41 4.02
N SER A 394 34.32 -23.68 4.49
CA SER A 394 33.09 -23.08 4.02
C SER A 394 32.79 -21.74 4.67
N THR A 395 32.35 -20.78 3.85
CA THR A 395 31.96 -19.42 4.22
C THR A 395 30.54 -19.13 3.73
N VAL A 396 29.83 -18.21 4.38
CA VAL A 396 28.50 -17.78 3.93
C VAL A 396 28.68 -16.59 3.00
N ASP A 397 28.54 -16.84 1.70
CA ASP A 397 28.93 -15.90 0.64
C ASP A 397 27.72 -15.34 -0.09
N THR A 398 27.83 -14.11 -0.58
CA THR A 398 26.78 -13.48 -1.40
C THR A 398 27.16 -13.58 -2.88
N VAL A 399 26.17 -13.55 -3.76
CA VAL A 399 26.38 -13.62 -5.21
C VAL A 399 25.86 -12.36 -5.86
N ARG A 400 26.72 -11.65 -6.57
CA ARG A 400 26.37 -10.51 -7.40
C ARG A 400 26.21 -10.98 -8.84
N ARG A 401 25.09 -10.60 -9.46
CA ARG A 401 24.79 -10.84 -10.87
C ARG A 401 24.32 -9.54 -11.52
N THR A 402 24.84 -9.25 -12.71
CA THR A 402 24.39 -8.09 -13.49
C THR A 402 22.87 -8.15 -13.75
N GLY A 403 22.16 -7.05 -13.49
CA GLY A 403 20.71 -6.95 -13.71
C GLY A 403 19.83 -7.58 -12.62
N SER A 404 20.43 -8.06 -11.52
CA SER A 404 19.74 -8.55 -10.34
C SER A 404 20.12 -7.72 -9.11
N PRO A 405 19.20 -7.56 -8.13
CA PRO A 405 19.54 -6.91 -6.87
C PRO A 405 20.74 -7.59 -6.21
N GLU A 406 21.73 -6.82 -5.75
CA GLU A 406 22.81 -7.32 -4.90
C GLU A 406 22.23 -7.78 -3.56
N GLY A 407 21.29 -7.00 -3.00
CA GLY A 407 20.68 -7.23 -1.71
C GLY A 407 21.58 -6.87 -0.53
N ASP A 408 21.01 -7.01 0.68
CA ASP A 408 21.67 -6.66 1.93
C ASP A 408 21.30 -7.63 3.05
N TRP A 409 22.20 -7.79 4.01
CA TRP A 409 21.94 -8.54 5.23
C TRP A 409 21.01 -7.73 6.15
N THR A 410 19.91 -8.34 6.58
CA THR A 410 18.96 -7.77 7.52
C THR A 410 18.86 -8.61 8.79
N ALA A 411 18.98 -7.97 9.95
CA ALA A 411 18.71 -8.57 11.25
C ALA A 411 17.22 -8.50 11.58
N SER A 412 16.58 -9.65 11.79
CA SER A 412 15.21 -9.76 12.29
C SER A 412 15.23 -10.14 13.76
N GLU A 413 14.79 -9.22 14.61
CA GLU A 413 14.64 -9.43 16.05
C GLU A 413 13.23 -9.99 16.39
N PRO A 414 13.09 -10.70 17.51
CA PRO A 414 11.77 -11.14 17.99
C PRO A 414 10.81 -9.96 18.23
N GLY A 415 9.53 -10.14 17.89
CA GLY A 415 8.43 -9.18 18.05
C GLY A 415 7.93 -8.54 16.74
N LEU A 416 8.52 -8.90 15.60
CA LEU A 416 8.23 -8.31 14.29
C LEU A 416 7.32 -9.14 13.39
N ALA A 417 6.91 -10.35 13.82
CA ALA A 417 5.90 -11.17 13.15
C ALA A 417 4.71 -11.51 14.07
N PRO A 418 3.62 -12.03 13.48
CA PRO A 418 3.17 -11.68 12.12
C PRO A 418 2.79 -10.17 12.05
N ASP A 419 2.65 -9.64 10.82
CA ASP A 419 1.93 -8.37 10.64
C ASP A 419 0.51 -8.51 11.22
N PRO A 420 -0.03 -7.50 11.94
CA PRO A 420 -1.35 -7.58 12.53
C PRO A 420 -2.47 -7.70 11.48
N ASP A 421 -3.47 -8.51 11.84
CA ASP A 421 -4.77 -8.69 11.19
C ASP A 421 -4.79 -9.34 9.79
N ASP A 422 -5.73 -10.27 9.62
CA ASP A 422 -5.84 -11.22 8.50
C ASP A 422 -7.01 -10.90 7.56
N ASP A 423 -7.89 -9.95 7.91
CA ASP A 423 -9.01 -9.50 7.06
C ASP A 423 -8.61 -8.28 6.22
N VAL A 424 -7.50 -8.39 5.52
CA VAL A 424 -7.01 -7.36 4.59
C VAL A 424 -7.20 -7.82 3.14
N PRO A 425 -7.37 -6.88 2.21
CA PRO A 425 -7.42 -7.21 0.79
C PRO A 425 -6.20 -8.04 0.38
N GLU A 426 -6.44 -9.12 -0.36
CA GLU A 426 -5.42 -10.10 -0.77
C GLU A 426 -4.18 -9.44 -1.42
N TRP A 427 -4.40 -8.35 -2.17
CA TRP A 427 -3.33 -7.62 -2.86
C TRP A 427 -2.26 -7.09 -1.88
N HIS A 428 -2.57 -6.84 -0.61
CA HIS A 428 -1.60 -6.39 0.40
C HIS A 428 -0.44 -7.38 0.57
N HIS A 429 -0.69 -8.68 0.38
CA HIS A 429 0.31 -9.74 0.49
C HIS A 429 1.09 -9.94 -0.82
N ARG A 430 0.56 -9.44 -1.95
CA ARG A 430 1.12 -9.59 -3.29
C ARG A 430 2.03 -8.45 -3.73
N VAL A 431 2.08 -7.34 -2.99
CA VAL A 431 3.04 -6.26 -3.26
C VAL A 431 4.47 -6.76 -3.10
N ALA A 432 5.31 -6.50 -4.10
CA ALA A 432 6.73 -6.74 -4.09
C ALA A 432 7.44 -5.60 -3.36
N THR A 433 8.19 -5.91 -2.30
CA THR A 433 8.85 -4.87 -1.50
C THR A 433 10.14 -5.35 -0.84
N ARG A 434 11.17 -4.51 -0.78
CA ARG A 434 12.48 -4.87 -0.23
C ARG A 434 12.84 -4.01 0.98
N PRO A 435 13.64 -4.50 1.94
CA PRO A 435 14.19 -3.64 2.98
C PRO A 435 15.21 -2.67 2.35
N ILE A 436 15.16 -1.41 2.77
CA ILE A 436 16.26 -0.45 2.52
C ILE A 436 17.20 -0.55 3.72
N VAL A 437 18.43 -1.01 3.50
CA VAL A 437 19.45 -1.15 4.54
C VAL A 437 20.47 -0.04 4.40
N SER A 438 20.69 0.72 5.47
CA SER A 438 21.64 1.83 5.47
C SER A 438 23.07 1.32 5.35
N ALA A 439 23.82 1.80 4.35
CA ALA A 439 25.25 1.55 4.24
C ALA A 439 26.06 2.25 5.35
N LEU A 440 25.46 3.14 6.14
CA LEU A 440 26.09 3.76 7.32
C LEU A 440 25.98 2.89 8.56
N THR A 441 24.80 2.34 8.80
CA THR A 441 24.48 1.71 10.10
C THR A 441 24.31 0.20 10.00
N GLY A 442 24.17 -0.36 8.80
CA GLY A 442 23.81 -1.76 8.57
C GLY A 442 22.40 -2.11 9.05
N ARG A 443 21.56 -1.11 9.36
CA ARG A 443 20.19 -1.30 9.85
C ARG A 443 19.18 -0.99 8.77
N GLN A 444 18.04 -1.68 8.82
CA GLN A 444 16.89 -1.34 7.99
C GLN A 444 16.38 0.07 8.37
N ILE A 445 16.36 0.99 7.40
CA ILE A 445 15.86 2.37 7.55
C ILE A 445 14.52 2.59 6.83
N GLY A 446 14.08 1.61 6.04
CA GLY A 446 12.90 1.78 5.21
C GLY A 446 12.54 0.57 4.38
N ARG A 447 11.69 0.79 3.38
CA ARG A 447 11.31 -0.20 2.39
C ARG A 447 11.10 0.44 1.02
N ALA A 448 11.43 -0.31 -0.03
CA ALA A 448 11.17 0.06 -1.42
C ALA A 448 10.13 -0.86 -2.05
N SER A 449 9.41 -0.40 -3.08
CA SER A 449 8.50 -1.21 -3.91
C SER A 449 8.73 -0.96 -5.40
N HIS A 450 9.63 -1.76 -5.97
CA HIS A 450 10.03 -1.73 -7.39
C HIS A 450 10.19 -3.15 -7.92
N HIS A 451 10.08 -3.31 -9.25
CA HIS A 451 10.44 -4.60 -9.86
C HIS A 451 11.95 -4.86 -9.70
N ALA A 452 12.36 -6.13 -9.66
CA ALA A 452 13.72 -6.50 -9.25
C ALA A 452 14.81 -5.94 -10.19
N ALA A 453 14.58 -5.97 -11.50
CA ALA A 453 15.55 -5.48 -12.49
C ALA A 453 15.73 -3.96 -12.41
N GLU A 454 14.62 -3.23 -12.26
CA GLU A 454 14.60 -1.78 -12.07
C GLU A 454 15.27 -1.38 -10.75
N TRP A 455 14.91 -2.05 -9.64
CA TRP A 455 15.57 -1.82 -8.35
C TRP A 455 17.09 -1.94 -8.45
N ALA A 456 17.57 -3.00 -9.10
CA ALA A 456 18.99 -3.24 -9.28
C ALA A 456 19.69 -2.21 -10.17
N ALA A 457 18.99 -1.68 -11.17
CA ALA A 457 19.56 -0.75 -12.14
C ALA A 457 19.61 0.69 -11.59
N ASP A 458 18.52 1.14 -10.96
CA ASP A 458 18.26 2.57 -10.80
C ASP A 458 18.19 3.05 -9.34
N PHE A 459 17.96 2.15 -8.37
CA PHE A 459 17.62 2.55 -7.01
C PHE A 459 18.52 1.98 -5.92
N GLU A 460 18.92 0.71 -6.03
CA GLU A 460 19.46 -0.06 -4.91
C GLU A 460 20.69 0.57 -4.25
N ASP A 461 21.63 1.12 -5.03
CA ASP A 461 22.84 1.76 -4.48
C ASP A 461 22.51 3.08 -3.76
N ASP A 462 21.81 3.98 -4.42
CA ASP A 462 21.48 5.30 -3.88
C ASP A 462 20.58 5.21 -2.64
N ASP A 463 19.64 4.25 -2.61
CA ASP A 463 18.70 4.08 -1.51
C ASP A 463 19.38 3.67 -0.19
N ARG A 464 20.52 2.96 -0.26
CA ARG A 464 21.36 2.65 0.92
C ARG A 464 21.91 3.89 1.61
N HIS A 465 21.86 5.05 0.94
CA HIS A 465 22.42 6.32 1.39
C HIS A 465 21.39 7.40 1.70
N LEU A 466 20.08 7.11 1.66
CA LEU A 466 19.03 8.09 1.95
C LEU A 466 19.18 8.75 3.32
N ASP A 467 19.69 8.03 4.32
CA ASP A 467 19.96 8.55 5.66
C ASP A 467 21.11 9.57 5.74
N ARG A 468 21.88 9.72 4.65
CA ARG A 468 22.95 10.73 4.51
C ARG A 468 22.54 11.92 3.66
N MET A 469 21.42 11.86 2.95
CA MET A 469 20.99 12.90 2.01
C MET A 469 20.25 14.03 2.74
N THR A 470 21.00 14.96 3.33
CA THR A 470 20.43 16.10 4.09
C THR A 470 20.15 17.34 3.24
N THR A 471 20.37 17.26 1.94
CA THR A 471 20.34 18.39 1.00
C THR A 471 19.79 17.94 -0.35
N TYR A 472 19.39 18.92 -1.17
CA TYR A 472 18.87 18.67 -2.50
C TYR A 472 19.29 19.71 -3.54
N VAL A 473 19.22 19.34 -4.82
CA VAL A 473 19.37 20.22 -5.98
C VAL A 473 18.11 20.18 -6.84
N HIS A 474 17.91 21.22 -7.66
CA HIS A 474 16.95 21.15 -8.76
C HIS A 474 17.63 20.64 -10.03
N TYR A 475 17.02 19.67 -10.71
CA TYR A 475 17.45 19.23 -12.03
C TYR A 475 16.57 19.89 -13.11
N TYR A 476 17.20 20.39 -14.17
CA TYR A 476 16.51 21.06 -15.28
C TYR A 476 16.47 20.12 -16.50
N PRO A 477 15.37 19.36 -16.70
CA PRO A 477 15.34 18.25 -17.67
C PRO A 477 15.59 18.70 -19.11
N ALA A 478 15.16 19.91 -19.47
CA ALA A 478 15.40 20.49 -20.80
C ALA A 478 16.88 20.76 -21.13
N THR A 479 17.75 20.92 -20.12
CA THR A 479 19.18 21.32 -20.32
C THR A 479 20.18 20.34 -19.71
N GLY A 480 19.75 19.43 -18.84
CA GLY A 480 20.63 18.55 -18.07
C GLY A 480 21.41 19.24 -16.95
N LEU A 481 21.17 20.53 -16.71
CA LEU A 481 21.86 21.31 -15.67
C LEU A 481 21.26 21.05 -14.28
N VAL A 482 22.01 21.40 -13.23
CA VAL A 482 21.55 21.37 -11.84
C VAL A 482 21.71 22.72 -11.17
N SER A 483 20.83 23.03 -10.23
CA SER A 483 20.90 24.25 -9.41
C SER A 483 21.95 24.14 -8.30
N ALA A 484 22.17 25.25 -7.58
CA ALA A 484 22.93 25.22 -6.33
C ALA A 484 22.21 24.37 -5.28
N GLU A 485 23.01 23.67 -4.48
CA GLU A 485 22.52 22.79 -3.41
C GLU A 485 21.82 23.56 -2.29
N ARG A 486 20.76 22.97 -1.74
CA ARG A 486 19.88 23.56 -0.71
C ARG A 486 19.64 22.57 0.42
N GLU A 487 19.31 23.08 1.61
CA GLU A 487 18.93 22.25 2.75
C GLU A 487 17.61 21.51 2.47
N LEU A 488 17.56 20.22 2.78
CA LEU A 488 16.34 19.42 2.66
C LEU A 488 15.48 19.58 3.93
N PRO A 489 14.22 20.04 3.82
CA PRO A 489 13.33 20.19 4.99
C PRO A 489 13.13 18.86 5.72
N ARG A 490 12.94 18.89 7.04
CA ARG A 490 12.66 17.71 7.88
C ARG A 490 11.89 18.08 9.14
N PRO A 491 10.93 17.25 9.62
CA PRO A 491 10.16 17.53 10.82
C PRO A 491 10.90 17.13 12.11
N GLY A 492 12.03 16.42 12.01
CA GLY A 492 12.81 15.93 13.13
C GLY A 492 14.17 15.39 12.71
N PRO A 493 14.91 14.72 13.63
CA PRO A 493 16.20 14.09 13.34
C PRO A 493 16.13 13.07 12.19
N GLU A 494 17.16 12.99 11.36
CA GLU A 494 17.19 12.07 10.19
C GLU A 494 17.25 10.57 10.56
N ASP A 495 17.78 10.23 11.73
CA ASP A 495 17.84 8.85 12.22
C ASP A 495 16.48 8.31 12.70
N THR A 496 15.48 9.19 12.85
CA THR A 496 14.09 8.83 13.20
C THR A 496 13.17 8.68 11.99
N ALA A 497 13.73 8.78 10.78
CA ALA A 497 12.95 8.77 9.56
C ALA A 497 12.82 7.36 8.97
N TYR A 498 11.60 6.94 8.68
CA TYR A 498 11.29 5.73 7.94
C TYR A 498 11.17 6.05 6.45
N ARG A 499 12.02 5.43 5.62
CA ARG A 499 12.07 5.71 4.18
C ARG A 499 11.09 4.79 3.44
N LEU A 500 10.20 5.37 2.64
CA LEU A 500 9.34 4.62 1.73
C LEU A 500 9.61 5.09 0.31
N ASP A 501 10.20 4.20 -0.50
CA ASP A 501 10.51 4.43 -1.90
C ASP A 501 9.58 3.62 -2.82
N ALA A 502 8.99 4.29 -3.80
CA ALA A 502 8.14 3.70 -4.84
C ALA A 502 7.87 4.73 -5.94
N HIS A 503 7.28 4.26 -7.05
CA HIS A 503 6.77 5.18 -8.07
C HIS A 503 5.48 5.90 -7.62
N GLY A 504 5.29 7.12 -8.11
CA GLY A 504 4.13 7.93 -7.80
C GLY A 504 3.76 8.87 -8.93
N SER A 505 2.47 9.19 -9.01
CA SER A 505 1.94 10.27 -9.83
C SER A 505 0.96 11.08 -8.98
N PRO A 506 0.49 12.27 -9.42
CA PRO A 506 -0.45 13.06 -8.63
C PRO A 506 -1.65 12.23 -8.13
N GLY A 507 -1.82 12.17 -6.81
CA GLY A 507 -2.87 11.39 -6.13
C GLY A 507 -2.70 9.86 -6.09
N HIS A 508 -1.64 9.27 -6.66
CA HIS A 508 -1.49 7.81 -6.73
C HIS A 508 -0.10 7.33 -6.30
N LEU A 509 -0.09 6.18 -5.64
CA LEU A 509 1.10 5.38 -5.34
C LEU A 509 1.10 4.16 -6.25
N HIS A 510 2.21 3.90 -6.94
CA HIS A 510 2.34 2.77 -7.87
C HIS A 510 3.16 1.67 -7.21
N LEU A 511 2.50 0.59 -6.80
CA LEU A 511 3.12 -0.53 -6.10
C LEU A 511 3.46 -1.66 -7.09
N ALA A 512 4.73 -2.04 -7.13
CA ALA A 512 5.17 -3.23 -7.86
C ALA A 512 4.55 -4.48 -7.24
N MET A 513 3.98 -5.35 -8.07
CA MET A 513 3.35 -6.59 -7.65
C MET A 513 4.27 -7.79 -7.97
N ARG A 514 4.13 -8.87 -7.19
CA ARG A 514 4.93 -10.10 -7.36
C ARG A 514 4.68 -10.83 -8.69
N ASP A 515 3.55 -10.57 -9.33
CA ASP A 515 3.20 -11.13 -10.65
C ASP A 515 3.80 -10.32 -11.82
N GLY A 516 4.61 -9.29 -11.52
CA GLY A 516 5.22 -8.43 -12.53
C GLY A 516 4.33 -7.27 -12.98
N THR A 517 3.11 -7.13 -12.44
CA THR A 517 2.25 -5.97 -12.71
C THR A 517 2.52 -4.81 -11.76
N VAL A 518 2.02 -3.63 -12.10
CA VAL A 518 2.01 -2.45 -11.22
C VAL A 518 0.57 -2.17 -10.82
N ARG A 519 0.32 -1.98 -9.52
CA ARG A 519 -0.99 -1.58 -9.01
C ARG A 519 -0.97 -0.09 -8.64
N PRO A 520 -1.75 0.77 -9.34
CA PRO A 520 -2.02 2.11 -8.83
C PRO A 520 -2.94 1.99 -7.61
N VAL A 521 -2.57 2.70 -6.55
CA VAL A 521 -3.30 2.75 -5.28
C VAL A 521 -3.58 4.21 -4.97
N ASP A 522 -4.86 4.52 -4.72
CA ASP A 522 -5.27 5.87 -4.36
C ASP A 522 -4.95 6.21 -2.90
N GLU A 523 -5.19 7.46 -2.52
CA GLU A 523 -4.87 7.96 -1.19
C GLU A 523 -5.68 7.30 -0.05
N ARG A 524 -6.81 6.65 -0.36
CA ARG A 524 -7.65 5.95 0.62
C ARG A 524 -7.14 4.54 0.89
N GLU A 525 -6.66 3.85 -0.14
CA GLU A 525 -6.16 2.47 -0.04
C GLU A 525 -4.73 2.40 0.55
N ALA A 526 -3.84 3.36 0.23
CA ALA A 526 -2.42 3.29 0.59
C ALA A 526 -2.17 3.33 2.11
N GLY A 527 -2.94 4.12 2.86
CA GLY A 527 -2.80 4.26 4.30
C GLY A 527 -3.04 2.95 5.07
N GLY A 528 -4.06 2.18 4.66
CA GLY A 528 -4.36 0.87 5.24
C GLY A 528 -3.25 -0.15 5.00
N TRP A 529 -2.60 -0.10 3.83
CA TRP A 529 -1.47 -0.96 3.51
C TRP A 529 -0.22 -0.67 4.34
N LEU A 530 0.15 0.61 4.53
CA LEU A 530 1.38 0.99 5.22
C LEU A 530 1.26 0.93 6.76
N ARG A 531 0.18 1.47 7.33
CA ARG A 531 0.01 1.62 8.80
C ARG A 531 0.16 0.30 9.56
N ARG A 532 -0.25 -0.83 8.97
CA ARG A 532 -0.22 -2.14 9.64
C ARG A 532 1.18 -2.75 9.71
N ARG A 533 2.11 -2.34 8.84
CA ARG A 533 3.41 -3.00 8.70
C ARG A 533 4.23 -2.88 9.96
N LYS A 534 4.66 -4.00 10.52
CA LYS A 534 5.49 -4.02 11.74
C LYS A 534 6.82 -3.29 11.59
N SER A 535 7.35 -3.15 10.37
CA SER A 535 8.54 -2.32 10.10
C SER A 535 8.33 -0.82 10.38
N LEU A 536 7.09 -0.34 10.41
CA LEU A 536 6.74 1.05 10.74
C LEU A 536 5.97 1.15 12.06
N SER A 537 5.05 0.24 12.31
CA SER A 537 4.15 0.30 13.48
C SER A 537 4.82 -0.07 14.80
N SER A 538 5.95 -0.79 14.76
CA SER A 538 6.78 -1.06 15.94
C SER A 538 7.71 0.11 16.32
N LEU A 539 7.93 1.07 15.41
CA LEU A 539 8.78 2.21 15.67
C LEU A 539 8.12 3.20 16.66
N PRO A 540 8.91 3.88 17.51
CA PRO A 540 8.42 4.96 18.38
C PRO A 540 7.60 6.02 17.61
N LYS A 541 6.63 6.65 18.29
CA LYS A 541 5.63 7.54 17.63
C LYS A 541 6.21 8.85 17.08
N ASP A 542 7.37 9.26 17.57
CA ASP A 542 8.13 10.43 17.09
C ASP A 542 8.84 10.17 15.75
N HIS A 543 8.92 8.91 15.29
CA HIS A 543 9.42 8.61 13.96
C HIS A 543 8.50 9.18 12.88
N TRP A 544 9.10 9.74 11.85
CA TRP A 544 8.41 10.35 10.71
C TRP A 544 8.69 9.57 9.42
N ILE A 545 7.95 9.87 8.35
CA ILE A 545 8.08 9.17 7.06
C ILE A 545 8.75 10.08 6.05
N ASP A 546 9.85 9.62 5.48
CA ASP A 546 10.45 10.23 4.31
C ASP A 546 9.88 9.55 3.07
N PHE A 547 9.03 10.27 2.34
CA PHE A 547 8.27 9.70 1.25
C PHE A 547 8.96 9.98 -0.09
N VAL A 548 9.82 9.03 -0.47
CA VAL A 548 10.65 9.03 -1.67
C VAL A 548 9.79 8.57 -2.85
N VAL A 549 8.81 9.39 -3.20
CA VAL A 549 7.79 9.07 -4.21
C VAL A 549 7.45 10.33 -5.02
N CYS A 550 7.61 10.27 -6.35
CA CYS A 550 7.27 11.37 -7.25
C CYS A 550 5.85 11.91 -7.00
N TRP A 551 5.71 13.23 -7.02
CA TRP A 551 4.42 13.93 -6.81
C TRP A 551 3.68 13.60 -5.50
N SER A 552 4.37 13.10 -4.47
CA SER A 552 3.75 12.71 -3.19
C SER A 552 3.04 13.84 -2.43
N GLY A 553 3.41 15.09 -2.71
CA GLY A 553 2.75 16.31 -2.22
C GLY A 553 1.53 16.74 -3.00
N ALA A 554 1.35 16.23 -4.21
CA ALA A 554 0.34 16.68 -5.15
C ALA A 554 -0.95 15.84 -5.02
N PRO A 555 -2.11 16.47 -4.80
CA PRO A 555 -3.41 15.84 -5.03
C PRO A 555 -3.58 15.43 -6.49
N ARG A 556 -4.61 14.63 -6.76
CA ARG A 556 -4.96 14.22 -8.13
C ARG A 556 -5.22 15.43 -9.03
N ASP A 557 -4.70 15.37 -10.25
CA ASP A 557 -4.94 16.38 -11.28
C ASP A 557 -6.41 16.41 -11.69
N ARG A 558 -6.99 17.61 -11.76
CA ARG A 558 -8.36 17.88 -12.19
C ARG A 558 -8.44 18.72 -13.46
N ALA A 559 -7.32 19.00 -14.13
CA ALA A 559 -7.31 19.71 -15.41
C ALA A 559 -8.20 19.00 -16.46
N VAL A 560 -8.80 19.78 -17.34
CA VAL A 560 -9.62 19.29 -18.46
C VAL A 560 -9.07 19.88 -19.77
N PRO A 561 -8.75 19.05 -20.79
CA PRO A 561 -8.73 17.59 -20.74
C PRO A 561 -7.70 17.04 -19.76
N ALA A 562 -7.88 15.78 -19.34
CA ALA A 562 -6.92 15.11 -18.45
C ALA A 562 -5.53 15.04 -19.10
N ALA A 563 -4.48 15.31 -18.33
CA ALA A 563 -3.12 15.25 -18.82
C ALA A 563 -2.79 13.83 -19.32
N PRO A 564 -2.29 13.68 -20.57
CA PRO A 564 -2.10 12.37 -21.21
C PRO A 564 -0.96 11.56 -20.57
N ASN A 565 0.05 12.22 -20.00
CA ASN A 565 1.18 11.58 -19.34
C ASN A 565 1.64 12.42 -18.13
N THR A 566 1.31 11.97 -16.92
CA THR A 566 1.69 12.64 -15.67
C THR A 566 3.05 12.20 -15.12
N ALA A 567 3.69 11.21 -15.78
CA ALA A 567 5.02 10.73 -15.43
C ALA A 567 6.14 11.46 -16.19
N SER A 568 5.82 12.14 -17.30
CA SER A 568 6.81 12.85 -18.11
C SER A 568 7.35 14.10 -17.43
N ASP A 569 8.62 14.42 -17.71
CA ASP A 569 9.24 15.70 -17.36
C ASP A 569 8.56 16.91 -18.04
N ALA A 570 7.78 16.69 -19.11
CA ALA A 570 6.99 17.70 -19.78
C ALA A 570 5.73 18.13 -18.99
N TYR A 571 5.33 17.34 -17.99
CA TYR A 571 4.11 17.57 -17.23
C TYR A 571 4.20 18.85 -16.38
N ALA A 572 3.26 19.78 -16.60
CA ALA A 572 3.23 21.08 -15.93
C ALA A 572 2.80 21.02 -14.45
N GLY A 573 2.39 19.85 -13.95
CA GLY A 573 1.86 19.66 -12.61
C GLY A 573 0.33 19.74 -12.55
N PRO A 574 -0.27 19.29 -11.43
CA PRO A 574 -1.71 19.13 -11.34
C PRO A 574 -2.44 20.45 -11.12
N PHE A 575 -3.61 20.58 -11.74
CA PHE A 575 -4.60 21.58 -11.38
C PHE A 575 -5.50 21.05 -10.26
N VAL A 576 -5.59 21.78 -9.14
CA VAL A 576 -6.38 21.40 -7.97
C VAL A 576 -7.32 22.57 -7.60
N PRO A 577 -8.61 22.50 -7.96
CA PRO A 577 -9.57 23.58 -7.70
C PRO A 577 -9.72 23.92 -6.21
N ASP A 578 -9.76 22.88 -5.36
CA ASP A 578 -9.90 23.03 -3.91
C ASP A 578 -8.87 22.16 -3.16
N PRO A 579 -7.72 22.73 -2.76
CA PRO A 579 -6.69 22.01 -2.02
C PRO A 579 -7.08 21.72 -0.55
N LEU A 580 -8.20 22.25 -0.03
CA LEU A 580 -8.64 21.99 1.35
C LEU A 580 -9.41 20.68 1.48
N SER A 581 -10.09 20.24 0.41
CA SER A 581 -10.79 18.95 0.32
C SER A 581 -9.99 17.90 -0.46
N SER A 582 -9.16 18.32 -1.42
CA SER A 582 -8.35 17.42 -2.24
C SER A 582 -7.01 17.11 -1.55
N LEU A 583 -6.92 15.94 -0.95
CA LEU A 583 -5.72 15.54 -0.21
C LEU A 583 -4.68 14.92 -1.13
N SER A 584 -3.41 15.20 -0.84
CA SER A 584 -2.31 14.45 -1.43
C SER A 584 -2.15 13.09 -0.77
N MET A 585 -1.46 12.19 -1.46
CA MET A 585 -1.06 10.89 -0.90
C MET A 585 -0.29 11.08 0.42
N GLY A 586 0.63 12.06 0.47
CA GLY A 586 1.40 12.36 1.68
C GLY A 586 0.53 12.77 2.88
N GLN A 587 -0.53 13.57 2.68
CA GLN A 587 -1.42 13.98 3.78
C GLN A 587 -2.20 12.79 4.31
N GLN A 588 -2.68 11.92 3.43
CA GLN A 588 -3.45 10.74 3.81
C GLN A 588 -2.58 9.68 4.50
N LEU A 589 -1.32 9.54 4.10
CA LEU A 589 -0.35 8.75 4.85
C LEU A 589 -0.06 9.34 6.23
N ALA A 590 0.06 10.67 6.35
CA ALA A 590 0.24 11.32 7.63
C ALA A 590 -0.95 11.02 8.58
N ASN A 591 -2.18 11.19 8.07
CA ASN A 591 -3.41 10.92 8.80
C ASN A 591 -3.53 9.45 9.24
N SER A 592 -3.34 8.52 8.31
CA SER A 592 -3.53 7.09 8.56
C SER A 592 -2.45 6.50 9.48
N THR A 593 -1.20 6.97 9.38
CA THR A 593 -0.09 6.47 10.21
C THR A 593 0.05 7.21 11.53
N GLY A 594 -0.48 8.43 11.64
CA GLY A 594 -0.31 9.32 12.78
C GLY A 594 1.13 9.85 12.89
N ARG A 595 1.82 10.04 11.76
CA ARG A 595 3.22 10.48 11.68
C ARG A 595 3.37 11.66 10.72
N SER A 596 4.35 12.52 10.96
CA SER A 596 4.72 13.56 9.97
C SER A 596 5.37 12.92 8.73
N VAL A 597 5.25 13.60 7.58
CA VAL A 597 5.68 13.11 6.28
C VAL A 597 6.43 14.20 5.51
N ARG A 598 7.61 13.89 4.96
CA ARG A 598 8.31 14.71 3.96
C ARG A 598 7.92 14.27 2.55
N LEU A 599 7.60 15.23 1.68
CA LEU A 599 7.02 14.97 0.36
C LEU A 599 7.44 16.01 -0.70
N SER A 600 7.21 15.71 -1.98
CA SER A 600 7.58 16.56 -3.13
C SER A 600 6.37 16.99 -3.98
N TYR A 601 6.40 18.23 -4.49
CA TYR A 601 5.45 18.74 -5.50
C TYR A 601 5.96 18.57 -6.95
N SER A 602 6.80 17.56 -7.18
CA SER A 602 7.34 17.20 -8.50
C SER A 602 7.93 15.80 -8.50
N ALA A 603 8.41 15.36 -9.67
CA ALA A 603 9.31 14.22 -9.77
C ALA A 603 10.55 14.47 -8.91
N GLN A 604 10.98 13.42 -8.23
CA GLN A 604 12.13 13.44 -7.33
C GLN A 604 13.04 12.25 -7.63
N GLY A 605 14.30 12.37 -7.28
CA GLY A 605 15.28 11.31 -7.44
C GLY A 605 16.45 11.48 -6.49
N THR A 606 17.49 10.71 -6.75
CA THR A 606 18.77 10.74 -6.03
C THR A 606 19.88 11.10 -6.99
N ARG A 607 21.02 11.53 -6.44
CA ARG A 607 22.24 11.75 -7.19
C ARG A 607 23.43 11.46 -6.29
N SER A 608 24.43 10.79 -6.85
CA SER A 608 25.75 10.65 -6.28
C SER A 608 26.79 11.37 -7.14
N SER A 609 27.73 12.07 -6.48
CA SER A 609 28.89 12.71 -7.13
C SER A 609 30.03 12.79 -6.12
N ASP A 610 31.21 12.25 -6.48
CA ASP A 610 32.41 12.27 -5.63
C ASP A 610 32.17 11.76 -4.20
N GLY A 611 31.33 10.73 -4.05
CA GLY A 611 30.96 10.14 -2.76
C GLY A 611 29.97 10.97 -1.92
N ARG A 612 29.48 12.10 -2.43
CA ARG A 612 28.37 12.87 -1.85
C ARG A 612 27.05 12.40 -2.46
N TYR A 613 26.06 12.16 -1.61
CA TYR A 613 24.70 11.76 -1.99
C TYR A 613 23.73 12.91 -1.67
N THR A 614 22.90 13.27 -2.65
CA THR A 614 21.92 14.36 -2.52
C THR A 614 20.58 13.95 -3.12
N ARG A 615 19.49 14.55 -2.62
CA ARG A 615 18.18 14.45 -3.29
C ARG A 615 18.14 15.34 -4.53
N THR A 616 17.33 14.95 -5.51
CA THR A 616 17.06 15.74 -6.72
C THR A 616 15.56 16.03 -6.77
N LEU A 617 15.21 17.27 -7.12
CA LEU A 617 13.83 17.66 -7.40
C LEU A 617 13.76 18.26 -8.81
N PHE A 618 12.86 17.77 -9.65
CA PHE A 618 12.79 18.22 -11.03
C PHE A 618 12.16 19.61 -11.09
N ALA A 619 12.78 20.51 -11.85
CA ALA A 619 12.16 21.75 -12.28
C ALA A 619 11.16 21.44 -13.39
N ASP A 620 10.20 22.34 -13.63
CA ASP A 620 9.31 22.16 -14.77
C ASP A 620 10.03 22.37 -16.11
N ALA A 621 9.33 22.09 -17.22
CA ALA A 621 9.87 22.25 -18.58
C ALA A 621 10.41 23.66 -18.87
N ARG A 622 9.97 24.70 -18.14
CA ARG A 622 10.46 26.09 -18.28
C ARG A 622 11.60 26.43 -17.30
N GLY A 623 12.04 25.47 -16.51
CA GLY A 623 13.09 25.64 -15.50
C GLY A 623 12.62 26.27 -14.18
N ARG A 624 11.31 26.39 -13.94
CA ARG A 624 10.79 26.93 -12.67
C ARG A 624 10.95 25.90 -11.55
N HIS A 625 11.41 26.37 -10.38
CA HIS A 625 11.64 25.53 -9.23
C HIS A 625 10.33 25.02 -8.61
N ARG A 626 10.37 23.77 -8.17
CA ARG A 626 9.31 23.12 -7.38
C ARG A 626 9.73 23.03 -5.92
N ALA A 627 8.80 22.64 -5.04
CA ALA A 627 9.01 22.64 -3.60
C ALA A 627 8.90 21.25 -2.95
N TRP A 628 9.65 21.08 -1.87
CA TRP A 628 9.38 20.08 -0.84
C TRP A 628 8.40 20.66 0.18
N ALA A 629 7.63 19.81 0.84
CA ALA A 629 6.84 20.21 2.01
C ALA A 629 6.81 19.13 3.08
N LEU A 630 6.34 19.53 4.26
CA LEU A 630 6.17 18.69 5.43
C LEU A 630 4.69 18.69 5.80
N PHE A 631 4.09 17.51 5.90
CA PHE A 631 2.70 17.34 6.34
C PHE A 631 2.67 16.61 7.68
N ARG A 632 1.73 17.00 8.55
CA ARG A 632 1.47 16.35 9.85
C ARG A 632 0.07 15.74 9.82
N PRO A 633 -0.22 14.79 10.71
CA PRO A 633 -1.57 14.28 10.86
C PRO A 633 -2.57 15.42 11.10
N ASP A 634 -3.74 15.31 10.50
CA ASP A 634 -4.88 16.13 10.85
C ASP A 634 -5.27 15.91 12.33
N PRO A 635 -5.85 16.93 13.00
CA PRO A 635 -6.28 16.80 14.38
C PRO A 635 -7.27 15.63 14.56
N SER A 636 -7.21 14.94 15.71
CA SER A 636 -8.18 13.89 16.03
C SER A 636 -9.59 14.47 16.22
N GLU A 637 -10.63 13.65 16.22
CA GLU A 637 -12.01 14.13 16.45
C GLU A 637 -12.13 14.91 17.78
N ALA A 638 -11.51 14.42 18.85
CA ALA A 638 -11.49 15.12 20.13
C ALA A 638 -10.71 16.44 20.09
N ASP A 639 -9.70 16.55 19.24
CA ASP A 639 -9.00 17.81 19.01
C ASP A 639 -9.86 18.77 18.19
N LEU A 640 -10.53 18.27 17.14
CA LEU A 640 -11.47 19.05 16.33
C LEU A 640 -12.62 19.59 17.16
N ASP A 641 -13.16 18.83 18.11
CA ASP A 641 -14.22 19.31 19.01
C ASP A 641 -13.74 20.51 19.85
N ARG A 642 -12.49 20.47 20.34
CA ARG A 642 -11.89 21.59 21.07
C ARG A 642 -11.63 22.79 20.15
N LEU A 643 -11.16 22.55 18.94
CA LEU A 643 -10.89 23.60 17.95
C LEU A 643 -12.17 24.24 17.43
N ALA A 644 -13.26 23.47 17.29
CA ALA A 644 -14.58 23.97 16.92
C ALA A 644 -15.10 24.95 17.98
N ALA A 645 -14.93 24.63 19.26
CA ALA A 645 -15.25 25.55 20.36
C ALA A 645 -14.42 26.84 20.30
N VAL A 646 -13.12 26.76 19.97
CA VAL A 646 -12.27 27.95 19.76
C VAL A 646 -12.75 28.77 18.57
N ALA A 647 -13.16 28.13 17.48
CA ALA A 647 -13.69 28.75 16.27
C ALA A 647 -15.11 29.33 16.44
N GLY A 648 -15.77 29.10 17.57
CA GLY A 648 -17.17 29.47 17.78
C GLY A 648 -18.17 28.62 16.97
N LEU A 649 -17.74 27.43 16.52
CA LEU A 649 -18.56 26.43 15.82
C LEU A 649 -19.12 25.43 16.85
N THR A 650 -20.10 25.85 17.65
CA THR A 650 -20.77 24.97 18.63
C THR A 650 -22.28 25.04 18.50
N SER A 651 -22.96 23.90 18.61
CA SER A 651 -24.42 23.85 18.67
C SER A 651 -24.94 24.46 19.98
N GLY A 652 -26.21 24.85 20.02
CA GLY A 652 -26.83 25.45 21.21
C GLY A 652 -26.87 24.55 22.46
N ASP A 653 -26.66 23.24 22.31
CA ASP A 653 -26.52 22.24 23.36
C ASP A 653 -25.07 21.88 23.70
N GLY A 654 -24.10 22.45 22.99
CA GLY A 654 -22.66 22.22 23.17
C GLY A 654 -22.12 20.97 22.45
N GLU A 655 -22.94 20.24 21.67
CA GLU A 655 -22.45 19.12 20.85
C GLU A 655 -21.88 19.61 19.51
N VAL A 656 -20.76 19.02 19.09
CA VAL A 656 -20.11 19.31 17.80
C VAL A 656 -20.54 18.23 16.80
N SER A 657 -21.20 18.64 15.72
CA SER A 657 -21.64 17.76 14.63
C SER A 657 -20.49 17.38 13.70
N ASP A 658 -20.66 16.34 12.88
CA ASP A 658 -19.65 15.95 11.88
C ASP A 658 -19.42 17.06 10.84
N GLU A 659 -20.45 17.84 10.52
CA GLU A 659 -20.34 19.02 9.66
C GLU A 659 -19.45 20.10 10.30
N MET A 660 -19.63 20.37 11.59
CA MET A 660 -18.78 21.31 12.34
C MET A 660 -17.33 20.83 12.43
N ARG A 661 -17.10 19.53 12.60
CA ARG A 661 -15.75 18.93 12.56
C ARG A 661 -15.11 19.10 11.19
N ALA A 662 -15.85 18.80 10.12
CA ALA A 662 -15.37 18.95 8.75
C ALA A 662 -15.05 20.42 8.41
N GLY A 663 -15.91 21.36 8.81
CA GLY A 663 -15.67 22.80 8.69
C GLY A 663 -14.43 23.24 9.46
N THR A 664 -14.30 22.85 10.72
CA THR A 664 -13.12 23.17 11.55
C THR A 664 -11.82 22.63 10.93
N LEU A 665 -11.84 21.38 10.45
CA LEU A 665 -10.68 20.78 9.78
C LEU A 665 -10.28 21.56 8.53
N ARG A 666 -11.26 22.04 7.76
CA ARG A 666 -11.05 22.86 6.56
C ARG A 666 -10.33 24.17 6.89
N LEU A 667 -10.73 24.84 7.98
CA LEU A 667 -10.08 26.05 8.50
C LEU A 667 -8.65 25.79 8.96
N VAL A 668 -8.41 24.69 9.69
CA VAL A 668 -7.06 24.28 10.12
C VAL A 668 -6.15 24.06 8.91
N ARG A 669 -6.63 23.35 7.89
CA ARG A 669 -5.86 23.13 6.65
C ARG A 669 -5.58 24.44 5.91
N ALA A 670 -6.52 25.39 5.88
CA ALA A 670 -6.31 26.70 5.29
C ALA A 670 -5.18 27.47 5.99
N LEU A 671 -5.14 27.44 7.33
CA LEU A 671 -4.05 28.04 8.10
C LEU A 671 -2.71 27.34 7.83
N ARG A 672 -2.68 26.01 7.76
CA ARG A 672 -1.45 25.24 7.46
C ARG A 672 -0.90 25.57 6.06
N LEU A 673 -1.76 25.68 5.05
CA LEU A 673 -1.32 26.07 3.70
C LEU A 673 -0.84 27.54 3.64
N THR A 674 -1.41 28.42 4.45
CA THR A 674 -1.06 29.85 4.47
C THR A 674 0.23 30.15 5.26
N PHE A 675 0.37 29.53 6.43
CA PHE A 675 1.45 29.84 7.39
C PHE A 675 2.55 28.78 7.45
N GLY A 676 2.29 27.56 6.97
CA GLY A 676 3.21 26.43 6.98
C GLY A 676 2.83 25.36 8.01
N HIS A 677 3.60 24.27 7.98
CA HIS A 677 3.39 23.03 8.76
C HIS A 677 3.23 23.24 10.28
N ASP A 678 3.99 24.17 10.86
CA ASP A 678 4.10 24.38 12.31
C ASP A 678 3.09 25.41 12.86
N VAL A 679 2.14 25.89 12.05
CA VAL A 679 1.20 26.93 12.49
C VAL A 679 0.37 26.51 13.70
N ASP A 680 0.06 25.23 13.82
CA ASP A 680 -0.69 24.65 14.95
C ASP A 680 -0.01 24.90 16.30
N ASP A 681 1.33 25.01 16.31
CA ASP A 681 2.13 25.21 17.51
C ASP A 681 2.46 26.70 17.76
N ALA A 682 1.99 27.60 16.88
CA ALA A 682 2.16 29.03 17.07
C ALA A 682 1.34 29.54 18.27
N ALA A 683 1.93 30.46 19.05
CA ALA A 683 1.28 31.01 20.24
C ALA A 683 -0.07 31.70 19.93
N ASP A 684 -0.23 32.22 18.72
CA ASP A 684 -1.43 32.91 18.23
C ASP A 684 -2.35 32.00 17.39
N PHE A 685 -2.14 30.68 17.36
CA PHE A 685 -2.96 29.75 16.58
C PHE A 685 -4.46 29.85 16.90
N GLY A 686 -4.82 30.00 18.18
CA GLY A 686 -6.22 30.17 18.58
C GLY A 686 -6.84 31.52 18.16
N GLU A 687 -6.01 32.55 17.95
CA GLU A 687 -6.45 33.85 17.38
C GLU A 687 -6.65 33.73 15.87
N LEU A 688 -5.69 33.10 15.19
CA LEU A 688 -5.80 32.77 13.77
C LEU A 688 -7.04 31.96 13.44
N LEU A 689 -7.33 30.93 14.24
CA LEU A 689 -8.48 30.05 14.04
C LEU A 689 -9.80 30.81 14.20
N ARG A 690 -9.90 31.71 15.18
CA ARG A 690 -11.06 32.59 15.34
C ARG A 690 -11.23 33.54 14.16
N GLY A 691 -10.14 34.12 13.68
CA GLY A 691 -10.17 35.03 12.54
C GLY A 691 -10.63 34.36 11.25
N VAL A 692 -10.08 33.18 10.94
CA VAL A 692 -10.47 32.46 9.72
C VAL A 692 -11.90 31.89 9.85
N ALA A 693 -12.32 31.49 11.05
CA ALA A 693 -13.70 31.10 11.32
C ALA A 693 -14.66 32.27 11.17
N ALA A 694 -14.29 33.48 11.60
CA ALA A 694 -15.11 34.67 11.38
C ALA A 694 -15.38 34.93 9.89
N VAL A 695 -14.38 34.70 9.02
CA VAL A 695 -14.57 34.79 7.57
C VAL A 695 -15.55 33.71 7.06
N ASP A 696 -15.45 32.46 7.53
CA ASP A 696 -16.41 31.39 7.20
C ASP A 696 -17.82 31.69 7.72
N HIS A 697 -17.96 32.26 8.93
CA HIS A 697 -19.25 32.64 9.49
C HIS A 697 -19.92 33.76 8.67
N MET A 698 -19.17 34.79 8.29
CA MET A 698 -19.68 35.87 7.43
C MET A 698 -20.04 35.35 6.03
N TRP A 699 -19.26 34.42 5.47
CA TRP A 699 -19.57 33.73 4.22
C TRP A 699 -20.88 32.96 4.29
N ARG A 700 -21.11 32.20 5.36
CA ARG A 700 -22.34 31.41 5.57
C ARG A 700 -23.56 32.23 5.98
N SER A 701 -23.35 33.45 6.48
CA SER A 701 -24.45 34.34 6.87
C SER A 701 -25.10 35.02 5.66
N ASP A 702 -24.40 35.04 4.53
CA ASP A 702 -24.88 35.64 3.28
C ASP A 702 -25.51 34.58 2.38
N THR A 703 -26.85 34.59 2.31
CA THR A 703 -27.63 33.59 1.55
C THR A 703 -27.43 33.69 0.04
N ASP A 704 -26.86 34.79 -0.48
CA ASP A 704 -26.54 34.87 -1.91
C ASP A 704 -25.42 33.89 -2.30
N PHE A 705 -24.65 33.37 -1.33
CA PHE A 705 -23.54 32.43 -1.54
C PHE A 705 -23.86 30.96 -1.25
N ASP A 706 -25.11 30.61 -0.92
CA ASP A 706 -25.51 29.24 -0.57
C ASP A 706 -25.09 28.18 -1.62
N ASP A 707 -25.15 28.54 -2.91
CA ASP A 707 -24.79 27.65 -4.03
C ASP A 707 -23.30 27.68 -4.41
N ALA A 708 -22.50 28.59 -3.83
CA ALA A 708 -21.07 28.74 -4.13
C ALA A 708 -20.19 27.68 -3.43
N GLY A 709 -20.76 26.96 -2.47
CA GLY A 709 -20.11 25.89 -1.73
C GLY A 709 -19.35 26.36 -0.48
N PRO A 710 -18.54 25.50 0.12
CA PRO A 710 -17.90 25.78 1.41
C PRO A 710 -16.74 26.77 1.28
N PHE A 711 -16.30 27.35 2.40
CA PHE A 711 -15.12 28.21 2.51
C PHE A 711 -13.90 27.67 1.74
N THR A 712 -13.23 28.44 0.89
CA THR A 712 -12.03 27.98 0.15
C THR A 712 -10.80 28.84 0.45
N LEU A 713 -9.61 28.40 0.02
CA LEU A 713 -8.45 29.30 -0.02
C LEU A 713 -8.65 30.46 -1.00
N ASP A 714 -9.40 30.26 -2.07
CA ASP A 714 -9.75 31.33 -3.02
C ASP A 714 -10.56 32.44 -2.32
N LEU A 715 -11.49 32.08 -1.42
CA LEU A 715 -12.21 33.04 -0.56
C LEU A 715 -11.26 33.80 0.37
N LEU A 716 -10.45 33.08 1.15
CA LEU A 716 -9.53 33.69 2.10
C LEU A 716 -8.57 34.67 1.42
N ASN A 717 -7.99 34.28 0.29
CA ASN A 717 -7.04 35.10 -0.44
C ASN A 717 -7.68 36.41 -0.94
N ARG A 718 -8.94 36.36 -1.41
CA ARG A 718 -9.66 37.54 -1.89
C ARG A 718 -10.09 38.46 -0.76
N VAL A 719 -10.58 37.91 0.35
CA VAL A 719 -10.90 38.70 1.55
C VAL A 719 -9.66 39.40 2.07
N VAL A 720 -8.52 38.71 2.15
CA VAL A 720 -7.25 39.33 2.56
C VAL A 720 -6.81 40.40 1.58
N ALA A 721 -6.83 40.13 0.28
CA ALA A 721 -6.39 41.10 -0.74
C ALA A 721 -7.27 42.35 -0.80
N ALA A 722 -8.58 42.22 -0.56
CA ALA A 722 -9.54 43.34 -0.58
C ALA A 722 -9.50 44.19 0.70
N HIS A 723 -9.04 43.64 1.82
CA HIS A 723 -9.09 44.33 3.10
C HIS A 723 -8.05 45.47 3.21
N PRO A 724 -8.39 46.65 3.77
CA PRO A 724 -7.46 47.79 3.86
C PRO A 724 -6.13 47.51 4.57
N GLU A 725 -6.10 46.59 5.53
CA GLU A 725 -4.88 46.13 6.22
C GLU A 725 -3.83 45.48 5.29
N ALA A 726 -4.24 45.05 4.10
CA ALA A 726 -3.37 44.49 3.07
C ALA A 726 -2.96 45.50 1.98
N ALA A 727 -3.31 46.79 2.12
CA ALA A 727 -3.01 47.82 1.11
C ALA A 727 -1.52 47.96 0.79
N SER A 728 -0.62 47.58 1.71
CA SER A 728 0.83 47.56 1.51
C SER A 728 1.36 46.28 0.86
N GLY A 729 0.49 45.33 0.51
CA GLY A 729 0.81 44.01 -0.02
C GLY A 729 0.32 42.87 0.87
N VAL A 730 0.11 41.69 0.26
CA VAL A 730 -0.33 40.47 0.92
C VAL A 730 0.90 39.64 1.32
N ASP A 731 1.24 39.66 2.60
CA ASP A 731 2.20 38.77 3.23
C ASP A 731 1.59 38.07 4.45
N ARG A 732 2.35 37.16 5.09
CA ARG A 732 1.86 36.46 6.29
C ARG A 732 1.48 37.41 7.43
N ALA A 733 2.14 38.56 7.56
CA ALA A 733 1.80 39.53 8.60
C ALA A 733 0.50 40.27 8.27
N ALA A 734 0.25 40.61 7.00
CA ALA A 734 -1.00 41.17 6.52
C ALA A 734 -2.15 40.19 6.75
N VAL A 735 -1.97 38.90 6.42
CA VAL A 735 -2.97 37.86 6.72
C VAL A 735 -3.30 37.83 8.21
N ARG A 736 -2.30 37.88 9.11
CA ARG A 736 -2.55 37.93 10.56
C ARG A 736 -3.40 39.13 10.97
N ARG A 737 -3.10 40.32 10.44
CA ARG A 737 -3.87 41.54 10.74
C ARG A 737 -5.31 41.45 10.23
N VAL A 738 -5.52 40.96 9.01
CA VAL A 738 -6.87 40.79 8.45
C VAL A 738 -7.68 39.77 9.26
N LEU A 739 -7.08 38.63 9.63
CA LEU A 739 -7.76 37.63 10.44
C LEU A 739 -8.10 38.16 11.84
N ALA A 740 -7.23 38.97 12.45
CA ALA A 740 -7.54 39.66 13.70
C ALA A 740 -8.73 40.63 13.53
N ALA A 741 -8.73 41.44 12.45
CA ALA A 741 -9.83 42.35 12.14
C ALA A 741 -11.17 41.61 11.89
N ALA A 742 -11.13 40.48 11.19
CA ALA A 742 -12.31 39.65 10.96
C ALA A 742 -12.91 39.12 12.28
N ALA A 743 -12.06 38.65 13.20
CA ALA A 743 -12.49 38.21 14.52
C ALA A 743 -13.12 39.35 15.35
N GLU A 744 -12.54 40.55 15.30
CA GLU A 744 -13.08 41.74 15.97
C GLU A 744 -14.42 42.18 15.37
N HIS A 745 -14.54 42.16 14.04
CA HIS A 745 -15.78 42.49 13.33
C HIS A 745 -16.91 41.55 13.72
N TRP A 746 -16.69 40.23 13.63
CA TRP A 746 -17.69 39.23 13.99
C TRP A 746 -18.11 39.30 15.46
N ALA A 747 -17.17 39.62 16.37
CA ALA A 747 -17.49 39.80 17.78
C ALA A 747 -18.38 41.03 18.04
N ALA A 748 -18.21 42.10 17.27
CA ALA A 748 -19.01 43.30 17.36
C ALA A 748 -20.39 43.15 16.65
N TRP A 749 -20.43 42.40 15.56
CA TRP A 749 -21.61 42.23 14.70
C TRP A 749 -21.86 40.76 14.33
N PRO A 750 -22.28 39.89 15.29
CA PRO A 750 -22.57 38.50 14.97
C PRO A 750 -23.74 38.38 13.97
N GLY A 751 -23.55 37.58 12.92
CA GLY A 751 -24.52 37.38 11.83
C GLY A 751 -24.44 38.41 10.71
N ASP A 752 -23.48 39.33 10.75
CA ASP A 752 -23.22 40.24 9.64
C ASP A 752 -22.67 39.49 8.41
N GLU A 753 -23.00 39.98 7.22
CA GLU A 753 -22.64 39.38 5.94
C GLU A 753 -21.21 39.74 5.54
N LEU A 754 -20.59 38.93 4.65
CA LEU A 754 -19.22 39.16 4.20
C LEU A 754 -19.01 40.54 3.55
N VAL A 755 -20.01 41.02 2.82
CA VAL A 755 -20.01 42.34 2.16
C VAL A 755 -19.99 43.51 3.15
N GLY A 756 -20.37 43.29 4.42
CA GLY A 756 -20.23 44.26 5.50
C GLY A 756 -18.79 44.42 5.99
N PHE A 757 -17.92 43.44 5.73
CA PHE A 757 -16.52 43.44 6.13
C PHE A 757 -15.56 43.87 5.02
N VAL A 758 -15.77 43.38 3.79
CA VAL A 758 -14.94 43.72 2.62
C VAL A 758 -15.77 43.81 1.34
N GLU A 759 -15.40 44.72 0.43
CA GLU A 759 -15.99 44.79 -0.90
C GLU A 759 -15.45 43.65 -1.79
N VAL A 760 -16.35 42.79 -2.29
CA VAL A 760 -16.00 41.62 -3.12
C VAL A 760 -16.87 41.54 -4.40
N PRO A 761 -16.80 42.56 -5.28
CA PRO A 761 -17.75 42.72 -6.39
C PRO A 761 -17.75 41.55 -7.40
N ALA A 762 -16.62 40.89 -7.59
CA ALA A 762 -16.53 39.71 -8.46
C ALA A 762 -17.23 38.48 -7.86
N ILE A 763 -17.18 38.33 -6.53
CA ILE A 763 -17.90 37.27 -5.79
C ILE A 763 -19.41 37.53 -5.91
N GLU A 764 -19.87 38.76 -5.68
CA GLU A 764 -21.28 39.15 -5.85
C GLU A 764 -21.78 38.97 -7.29
N ALA A 765 -20.94 39.25 -8.29
CA ALA A 765 -21.27 39.01 -9.70
C ALA A 765 -21.40 37.52 -10.02
N ALA A 766 -20.47 36.68 -9.55
CA ALA A 766 -20.54 35.23 -9.73
C ALA A 766 -21.75 34.62 -9.00
N ALA A 767 -22.10 35.12 -7.82
CA ALA A 767 -23.27 34.67 -7.06
C ALA A 767 -24.58 34.99 -7.79
N ARG A 768 -24.69 36.18 -8.40
CA ARG A 768 -25.82 36.50 -9.29
C ARG A 768 -25.87 35.59 -10.51
N TRP A 769 -24.72 35.29 -11.14
CA TRP A 769 -24.65 34.34 -12.24
C TRP A 769 -25.10 32.93 -11.84
N MET A 770 -24.74 32.46 -10.64
CA MET A 770 -25.19 31.16 -10.12
C MET A 770 -26.72 31.09 -9.97
N ARG A 771 -27.37 32.18 -9.53
CA ARG A 771 -28.83 32.25 -9.34
C ARG A 771 -29.61 32.42 -10.63
N ASP A 772 -29.13 33.30 -11.51
CA ASP A 772 -29.88 33.74 -12.69
C ASP A 772 -29.50 32.98 -13.97
N GLY A 773 -28.34 32.31 -13.97
CA GLY A 773 -27.78 31.56 -15.10
C GLY A 773 -28.01 30.05 -15.01
N ASP A 774 -27.25 29.30 -15.82
CA ASP A 774 -27.24 27.83 -15.81
C ASP A 774 -25.82 27.28 -15.54
N PRO A 775 -25.33 27.38 -14.29
CA PRO A 775 -23.99 26.91 -13.95
C PRO A 775 -23.85 25.39 -14.08
N GLY A 776 -24.97 24.64 -14.07
CA GLY A 776 -24.98 23.18 -14.22
C GLY A 776 -24.61 22.76 -15.64
N ASP A 777 -25.28 23.31 -16.64
CA ASP A 777 -24.99 23.01 -18.04
C ASP A 777 -23.60 23.54 -18.48
N GLU A 778 -23.19 24.70 -17.96
CA GLU A 778 -21.81 25.18 -18.16
C GLU A 778 -20.78 24.27 -17.47
N ALA A 779 -21.06 23.72 -16.28
CA ALA A 779 -20.17 22.75 -15.65
C ALA A 779 -20.02 21.48 -16.48
N VAL A 780 -21.12 20.97 -17.06
CA VAL A 780 -21.09 19.78 -17.92
C VAL A 780 -20.15 19.99 -19.10
N THR A 781 -20.24 21.16 -19.74
CA THR A 781 -19.41 21.52 -20.90
C THR A 781 -17.95 21.74 -20.48
N ALA A 782 -17.70 22.59 -19.48
CA ALA A 782 -16.36 23.00 -19.08
C ALA A 782 -15.53 21.87 -18.47
N LEU A 783 -16.20 20.92 -17.81
CA LEU A 783 -15.57 19.86 -17.04
C LEU A 783 -15.62 18.50 -17.74
N ASP A 784 -16.12 18.46 -18.98
CA ASP A 784 -16.28 17.24 -19.80
C ASP A 784 -17.06 16.13 -19.05
N LEU A 785 -18.19 16.50 -18.43
CA LEU A 785 -19.03 15.57 -17.67
C LEU A 785 -20.03 14.86 -18.57
N THR A 786 -20.49 13.68 -18.17
CA THR A 786 -21.46 12.92 -18.95
C THR A 786 -22.88 13.50 -18.90
N GLY A 787 -23.15 14.37 -17.93
CA GLY A 787 -24.38 15.17 -17.86
C GLY A 787 -24.61 15.78 -16.47
N PRO A 788 -25.73 16.51 -16.28
CA PRO A 788 -25.99 17.29 -15.07
C PRO A 788 -26.02 16.50 -13.75
N HIS A 789 -26.23 15.19 -13.82
CA HIS A 789 -26.25 14.30 -12.65
C HIS A 789 -24.87 14.11 -11.99
N GLU A 790 -23.78 14.44 -12.68
CA GLU A 790 -22.42 14.44 -12.13
C GLU A 790 -22.04 15.77 -11.47
N VAL A 791 -22.88 16.81 -11.59
CA VAL A 791 -22.60 18.14 -11.03
C VAL A 791 -22.93 18.17 -9.53
N GLY A 792 -21.90 17.91 -8.71
CA GLY A 792 -21.94 18.02 -7.27
C GLY A 792 -21.63 19.42 -6.75
N GLU A 793 -21.54 19.54 -5.42
CA GLU A 793 -21.12 20.78 -4.74
C GLU A 793 -19.69 21.19 -5.15
N ALA A 794 -18.78 20.22 -5.36
CA ALA A 794 -17.41 20.50 -5.76
C ALA A 794 -17.34 21.08 -7.18
N GLU A 795 -18.12 20.54 -8.11
CA GLU A 795 -18.21 21.03 -9.49
C GLU A 795 -18.84 22.44 -9.53
N ARG A 796 -19.92 22.68 -8.76
CA ARG A 796 -20.52 24.02 -8.63
C ARG A 796 -19.54 25.04 -8.04
N SER A 797 -18.84 24.68 -6.97
CA SER A 797 -17.84 25.56 -6.34
C SER A 797 -16.67 25.85 -7.29
N ARG A 798 -16.21 24.86 -8.07
CA ARG A 798 -15.20 25.04 -9.11
C ARG A 798 -15.67 26.05 -10.17
N MET A 799 -16.89 25.93 -10.65
CA MET A 799 -17.46 26.88 -11.63
C MET A 799 -17.65 28.27 -11.03
N PHE A 800 -18.12 28.38 -9.79
CA PHE A 800 -18.22 29.64 -9.08
C PHE A 800 -16.87 30.37 -9.02
N TRP A 801 -15.81 29.71 -8.54
CA TRP A 801 -14.48 30.33 -8.45
C TRP A 801 -13.86 30.61 -9.81
N ALA A 802 -14.17 29.81 -10.84
CA ALA A 802 -13.78 30.10 -12.20
C ALA A 802 -14.47 31.37 -12.73
N ARG A 803 -15.77 31.55 -12.43
CA ARG A 803 -16.52 32.76 -12.78
C ARG A 803 -15.98 33.98 -12.05
N VAL A 804 -15.67 33.87 -10.76
CA VAL A 804 -15.02 34.95 -9.99
C VAL A 804 -13.72 35.39 -10.67
N LYS A 805 -12.84 34.44 -11.03
CA LYS A 805 -11.57 34.73 -11.74
C LYS A 805 -11.81 35.41 -13.09
N ALA A 806 -12.85 35.02 -13.83
CA ALA A 806 -13.23 35.66 -15.08
C ALA A 806 -13.70 37.12 -14.87
N GLU A 807 -14.56 37.37 -13.89
CA GLU A 807 -15.04 38.71 -13.54
C GLU A 807 -13.90 39.63 -13.09
N GLU A 808 -12.99 39.12 -12.25
CA GLU A 808 -11.78 39.82 -11.82
C GLU A 808 -10.88 40.19 -13.00
N THR A 809 -10.69 39.25 -13.95
CA THR A 809 -9.86 39.46 -15.14
C THR A 809 -10.39 40.61 -15.99
N LEU A 810 -11.71 40.70 -16.19
CA LEU A 810 -12.31 41.78 -16.99
C LEU A 810 -12.43 43.10 -16.23
N SER A 811 -12.47 43.06 -14.90
CA SER A 811 -12.58 44.25 -14.05
C SER A 811 -11.23 44.80 -13.60
N ALA A 812 -10.13 44.11 -13.92
CA ALA A 812 -8.78 44.49 -13.51
C ALA A 812 -8.43 45.92 -13.98
N PRO A 813 -7.80 46.75 -13.12
CA PRO A 813 -7.41 48.10 -13.50
C PRO A 813 -6.51 48.13 -14.74
N GLY A 814 -6.86 48.98 -15.71
CA GLY A 814 -6.12 49.12 -16.97
C GLY A 814 -6.52 48.13 -18.06
N THR A 815 -7.50 47.25 -17.83
CA THR A 815 -8.06 46.39 -18.87
C THR A 815 -8.90 47.20 -19.87
N ASP A 816 -8.47 47.21 -21.13
CA ASP A 816 -9.30 47.63 -22.26
C ASP A 816 -10.16 46.44 -22.71
N LEU A 817 -11.43 46.44 -22.31
CA LEU A 817 -12.37 45.36 -22.61
C LEU A 817 -12.54 45.16 -24.13
N ASP A 818 -12.64 46.24 -24.90
CA ASP A 818 -12.84 46.14 -26.35
C ASP A 818 -11.63 45.51 -27.05
N ALA A 819 -10.42 45.92 -26.63
CA ALA A 819 -9.19 45.35 -27.14
C ALA A 819 -9.04 43.88 -26.74
N ARG A 820 -9.37 43.53 -25.49
CA ARG A 820 -9.30 42.15 -24.99
C ARG A 820 -10.31 41.24 -25.69
N VAL A 821 -11.55 41.69 -25.88
CA VAL A 821 -12.58 40.96 -26.65
C VAL A 821 -12.11 40.71 -28.07
N SER A 822 -11.61 41.76 -28.75
CA SER A 822 -11.14 41.65 -30.13
C SER A 822 -9.97 40.66 -30.24
N LYS A 823 -9.03 40.70 -29.28
CA LYS A 823 -7.89 39.79 -29.21
C LYS A 823 -8.34 38.34 -28.97
N VAL A 824 -8.98 38.08 -27.83
CA VAL A 824 -9.27 36.71 -27.37
C VAL A 824 -10.23 35.98 -28.31
N LEU A 825 -11.28 36.67 -28.78
CA LEU A 825 -12.26 36.08 -29.68
C LEU A 825 -11.85 36.18 -31.17
N HIS A 826 -10.62 36.62 -31.45
CA HIS A 826 -10.06 36.76 -32.80
C HIS A 826 -10.98 37.56 -33.75
N LEU A 827 -11.62 38.61 -33.23
CA LEU A 827 -12.54 39.47 -33.99
C LEU A 827 -11.78 40.63 -34.67
N PRO A 828 -12.29 41.16 -35.80
CA PRO A 828 -11.68 42.33 -36.42
C PRO A 828 -11.65 43.52 -35.43
N PRO A 829 -10.57 44.33 -35.41
CA PRO A 829 -10.44 45.43 -34.44
C PRO A 829 -11.65 46.37 -34.45
N GLY A 830 -12.21 46.62 -33.26
CA GLY A 830 -13.38 47.47 -33.08
C GLY A 830 -14.73 46.80 -33.34
N THR A 831 -14.75 45.50 -33.65
CA THR A 831 -15.98 44.71 -33.79
C THR A 831 -16.60 44.48 -32.40
N ARG A 832 -17.87 44.85 -32.25
CA ARG A 832 -18.60 44.73 -30.98
C ARG A 832 -19.92 43.98 -31.21
N PRO A 833 -19.90 42.64 -31.20
CA PRO A 833 -21.15 41.88 -31.26
C PRO A 833 -21.99 42.17 -30.01
N ALA A 834 -23.31 42.05 -30.14
CA ALA A 834 -24.20 42.15 -28.98
C ALA A 834 -23.84 41.03 -27.98
N GLY A 835 -23.71 41.37 -26.69
CA GLY A 835 -23.34 40.39 -25.65
C GLY A 835 -21.86 39.99 -25.59
N HIS A 836 -20.96 40.68 -26.31
CA HIS A 836 -19.53 40.33 -26.37
C HIS A 836 -18.84 40.17 -25.01
N ARG A 837 -19.25 40.95 -24.00
CA ARG A 837 -18.73 40.82 -22.64
C ARG A 837 -19.10 39.48 -22.02
N ASP A 838 -20.35 39.06 -22.20
CA ASP A 838 -20.87 37.82 -21.62
C ASP A 838 -20.24 36.62 -22.34
N THR A 839 -20.13 36.67 -23.67
CA THR A 839 -19.39 35.65 -24.46
C THR A 839 -17.94 35.49 -23.97
N LEU A 840 -17.22 36.60 -23.75
CA LEU A 840 -15.86 36.54 -23.22
C LEU A 840 -15.82 35.99 -21.79
N LEU A 841 -16.78 36.37 -20.94
CA LEU A 841 -16.85 35.84 -19.58
C LEU A 841 -17.09 34.34 -19.55
N ASP A 842 -17.97 33.82 -20.40
CA ASP A 842 -18.28 32.38 -20.44
C ASP A 842 -17.05 31.60 -20.89
N LEU A 843 -16.35 32.07 -21.94
CA LEU A 843 -15.06 31.50 -22.37
C LEU A 843 -14.02 31.50 -21.23
N LEU A 844 -13.82 32.64 -20.56
CA LEU A 844 -12.85 32.75 -19.46
C LEU A 844 -13.25 31.84 -18.29
N THR A 845 -14.54 31.73 -18.00
CA THR A 845 -15.07 30.86 -16.95
C THR A 845 -14.73 29.40 -17.29
N ARG A 846 -14.99 28.94 -18.52
CA ARG A 846 -14.63 27.58 -18.94
C ARG A 846 -13.12 27.35 -18.92
N ALA A 847 -12.32 28.31 -19.37
CA ALA A 847 -10.86 28.22 -19.36
C ALA A 847 -10.31 28.07 -17.92
N PHE A 848 -10.73 28.92 -16.98
CA PHE A 848 -10.32 28.80 -15.58
C PHE A 848 -10.86 27.53 -14.94
N ALA A 849 -12.08 27.13 -15.26
CA ALA A 849 -12.65 25.88 -14.81
C ALA A 849 -11.81 24.71 -15.29
N ALA A 850 -11.41 24.67 -16.56
CA ALA A 850 -10.54 23.66 -17.17
C ALA A 850 -9.11 23.64 -16.61
N GLY A 851 -8.69 24.67 -15.87
CA GLY A 851 -7.36 24.80 -15.26
C GLY A 851 -6.36 25.60 -16.09
N ARG A 852 -6.84 26.43 -17.03
CA ARG A 852 -6.04 27.40 -17.77
C ARG A 852 -5.92 28.72 -17.00
N ASP A 853 -4.74 29.34 -17.02
CA ASP A 853 -4.55 30.68 -16.44
C ASP A 853 -5.01 31.76 -17.42
N ALA A 854 -6.32 31.86 -17.61
CA ALA A 854 -6.95 32.75 -18.59
C ALA A 854 -6.91 34.25 -18.21
N ALA A 855 -6.26 34.60 -17.10
CA ALA A 855 -5.93 35.98 -16.78
C ALA A 855 -4.96 36.54 -17.83
N ASP A 856 -4.04 35.69 -18.30
CA ASP A 856 -3.20 35.95 -19.46
C ASP A 856 -4.06 35.93 -20.74
N PRO A 857 -4.14 37.04 -21.49
CA PRO A 857 -4.92 37.10 -22.72
C PRO A 857 -4.41 36.14 -23.81
N ASP A 858 -3.14 35.76 -23.82
CA ASP A 858 -2.59 34.81 -24.79
C ASP A 858 -3.09 33.38 -24.51
N VAL A 859 -3.17 33.00 -23.24
CA VAL A 859 -3.75 31.72 -22.80
C VAL A 859 -5.25 31.67 -23.09
N ALA A 860 -5.97 32.76 -22.84
CA ALA A 860 -7.40 32.83 -23.14
C ALA A 860 -7.68 32.74 -24.65
N ALA A 861 -6.89 33.42 -25.47
CA ALA A 861 -6.98 33.35 -26.93
C ALA A 861 -6.65 31.94 -27.45
N ALA A 862 -5.60 31.30 -26.94
CA ALA A 862 -5.27 29.92 -27.28
C ALA A 862 -6.40 28.95 -26.92
N TYR A 863 -7.04 29.13 -25.76
CA TYR A 863 -8.20 28.33 -25.36
C TYR A 863 -9.43 28.56 -26.27
N HIS A 864 -9.64 29.79 -26.76
CA HIS A 864 -10.66 30.06 -27.78
C HIS A 864 -10.39 29.31 -29.09
N LEU A 865 -9.13 29.25 -29.53
CA LEU A 865 -8.75 28.48 -30.72
C LEU A 865 -8.97 26.98 -30.53
N ASP A 866 -8.66 26.46 -29.34
CA ASP A 866 -8.98 25.08 -28.92
C ASP A 866 -10.49 24.78 -29.04
N GLU A 867 -11.35 25.61 -28.42
CA GLU A 867 -12.82 25.49 -28.54
C GLU A 867 -13.32 25.63 -29.99
N SER A 868 -12.55 26.32 -30.85
CA SER A 868 -12.87 26.50 -32.28
C SER A 868 -12.41 25.31 -33.16
N GLY A 869 -11.81 24.27 -32.58
CA GLY A 869 -11.39 23.06 -33.31
C GLY A 869 -9.95 23.06 -33.80
N ALA A 870 -9.07 23.91 -33.25
CA ALA A 870 -7.67 24.00 -33.69
C ALA A 870 -6.89 22.67 -33.64
N TYR A 871 -7.24 21.74 -32.75
CA TYR A 871 -6.64 20.39 -32.70
C TYR A 871 -7.40 19.33 -33.50
N ALA A 872 -8.67 19.55 -33.84
CA ALA A 872 -9.52 18.52 -34.41
C ALA A 872 -9.16 18.17 -35.86
N THR A 873 -8.64 19.14 -36.63
CA THR A 873 -8.41 18.98 -38.09
C THR A 873 -6.96 19.18 -38.52
N THR A 874 -6.03 19.36 -37.57
CA THR A 874 -4.65 19.77 -37.87
C THR A 874 -3.64 18.65 -37.63
N ASP A 875 -4.07 17.47 -37.17
CA ASP A 875 -3.17 16.32 -37.01
C ASP A 875 -2.55 15.91 -38.35
N VAL A 876 -1.22 15.75 -38.35
CA VAL A 876 -0.47 15.19 -39.48
C VAL A 876 0.37 14.01 -39.01
N ALA A 877 0.34 12.91 -39.76
CA ALA A 877 1.24 11.78 -39.53
C ALA A 877 2.62 12.07 -40.15
N THR A 878 3.68 11.68 -39.47
CA THR A 878 5.05 11.84 -39.98
C THR A 878 5.79 10.50 -40.00
N ALA A 879 6.81 10.40 -40.84
CA ALA A 879 7.72 9.28 -40.88
C ALA A 879 9.16 9.80 -40.79
N ASN A 880 9.98 9.18 -39.95
CA ASN A 880 11.41 9.44 -39.88
C ASN A 880 12.14 8.11 -40.10
N GLY A 881 12.35 7.76 -41.37
CA GLY A 881 12.93 6.48 -41.77
C GLY A 881 11.96 5.34 -41.51
N GLY A 882 12.28 4.49 -40.53
CA GLY A 882 11.42 3.39 -40.09
C GLY A 882 10.45 3.73 -38.94
N GLU A 883 10.59 4.92 -38.33
CA GLU A 883 9.79 5.33 -37.19
C GLU A 883 8.59 6.18 -37.62
N SER A 884 7.43 5.94 -36.98
CA SER A 884 6.24 6.79 -37.14
C SER A 884 6.26 7.90 -36.10
N GLY A 885 5.90 9.11 -36.53
CA GLY A 885 5.69 10.29 -35.70
C GLY A 885 4.39 10.99 -36.07
N ASP A 886 4.21 12.18 -35.52
CA ASP A 886 3.04 13.02 -35.70
C ASP A 886 3.41 14.51 -35.58
N GLY A 887 2.41 15.37 -35.76
CA GLY A 887 2.59 16.82 -35.76
C GLY A 887 1.28 17.57 -35.91
N ARG A 888 1.40 18.89 -36.06
CA ARG A 888 0.33 19.79 -36.47
C ARG A 888 0.64 20.46 -37.80
N ASP A 889 -0.33 20.49 -38.69
CA ASP A 889 -0.33 21.31 -39.89
C ASP A 889 -1.45 22.35 -39.81
N TYR A 890 -1.06 23.61 -39.64
CA TYR A 890 -1.97 24.77 -39.62
C TYR A 890 -1.96 25.52 -40.96
N THR A 891 -1.46 24.93 -42.04
CA THR A 891 -1.46 25.58 -43.36
C THR A 891 -2.79 25.36 -44.10
N ALA A 892 -3.15 26.27 -45.01
CA ALA A 892 -4.37 26.15 -45.82
C ALA A 892 -4.27 25.08 -46.94
N GLU A 893 -3.09 24.48 -47.12
CA GLU A 893 -2.79 23.55 -48.20
C GLU A 893 -3.22 22.13 -47.82
N GLN A 894 -3.59 21.31 -48.81
CA GLN A 894 -3.86 19.89 -48.53
C GLN A 894 -2.54 19.19 -48.23
N THR A 895 -2.33 18.84 -46.96
CA THR A 895 -1.19 18.05 -46.52
C THR A 895 -1.26 16.65 -47.13
N PRO A 896 -0.11 16.07 -47.55
CA PRO A 896 0.00 14.64 -47.79
C PRO A 896 -0.47 13.86 -46.56
N THR A 897 -1.00 12.65 -46.75
CA THR A 897 -1.45 11.79 -45.63
C THR A 897 -0.32 11.44 -44.64
N THR A 898 0.95 11.55 -45.07
CA THR A 898 2.14 11.35 -44.22
C THR A 898 3.31 12.17 -44.75
N VAL A 899 4.03 12.88 -43.87
CA VAL A 899 5.22 13.68 -44.20
C VAL A 899 6.51 12.93 -43.86
N ASP A 900 7.45 12.82 -44.80
CA ASP A 900 8.79 12.26 -44.58
C ASP A 900 9.73 13.33 -43.99
N LEU A 901 10.19 13.11 -42.76
CA LEU A 901 11.09 14.01 -42.03
C LEU A 901 12.58 13.63 -42.19
N THR A 902 12.93 12.61 -42.97
CA THR A 902 14.33 12.22 -43.16
C THR A 902 15.11 13.21 -44.02
N ARG A 903 14.41 13.94 -44.88
CA ARG A 903 14.98 14.87 -45.85
C ARG A 903 14.10 16.10 -45.95
N PHE A 904 14.69 17.19 -46.41
CA PHE A 904 13.97 18.44 -46.64
C PHE A 904 14.53 19.14 -47.87
N ASP A 905 13.68 19.88 -48.56
CA ASP A 905 14.08 20.67 -49.72
C ASP A 905 14.79 21.96 -49.28
N THR A 906 15.94 22.21 -49.89
CA THR A 906 16.68 23.47 -49.75
C THR A 906 16.71 24.20 -51.10
N PRO A 907 17.03 25.51 -51.13
CA PRO A 907 17.28 26.21 -52.38
C PRO A 907 18.37 25.56 -53.27
N SER A 908 19.24 24.74 -52.68
CA SER A 908 20.29 23.96 -53.36
C SER A 908 19.91 22.53 -53.75
N GLY A 909 18.68 22.09 -53.45
CA GLY A 909 18.16 20.74 -53.67
C GLY A 909 17.84 20.00 -52.36
N VAL A 910 17.42 18.73 -52.47
CA VAL A 910 17.09 17.86 -51.32
C VAL A 910 18.34 17.63 -50.46
N ALA A 911 18.21 17.84 -49.15
CA ALA A 911 19.25 17.55 -48.16
C ALA A 911 18.71 16.62 -47.06
N ASP A 912 19.62 15.87 -46.42
CA ASP A 912 19.28 15.04 -45.25
C ASP A 912 19.01 15.93 -44.04
N ALA A 913 17.94 15.62 -43.31
CA ALA A 913 17.55 16.39 -42.14
C ALA A 913 18.62 16.24 -41.03
N PRO A 914 18.89 17.30 -40.24
CA PRO A 914 19.94 17.26 -39.21
C PRO A 914 19.66 16.28 -38.07
N TRP A 915 18.43 15.76 -37.98
CA TRP A 915 18.01 14.71 -37.05
C TRP A 915 17.92 13.31 -37.68
N ALA A 916 18.02 13.18 -39.01
CA ALA A 916 17.81 11.89 -39.70
C ALA A 916 18.84 10.81 -39.32
N ASP A 917 20.09 11.22 -39.06
CA ASP A 917 21.19 10.33 -38.65
C ASP A 917 21.38 10.26 -37.12
N ARG A 918 20.49 10.90 -36.34
CA ARG A 918 20.58 10.88 -34.88
C ARG A 918 19.71 9.74 -34.35
N GLU A 919 20.29 8.88 -33.52
CA GLU A 919 19.48 7.97 -32.69
C GLU A 919 18.57 8.81 -31.78
N GLY A 920 17.26 8.63 -31.89
CA GLY A 920 16.27 9.40 -31.13
C GLY A 920 14.88 9.36 -31.76
N PRO A 921 13.85 9.81 -31.02
CA PRO A 921 12.47 9.76 -31.49
C PRO A 921 12.24 10.69 -32.69
N ALA A 922 11.34 10.28 -33.58
CA ALA A 922 10.83 11.13 -34.66
C ALA A 922 10.38 12.52 -34.13
N PRO A 923 10.81 13.63 -34.74
CA PRO A 923 10.41 14.96 -34.31
C PRO A 923 8.91 15.23 -34.47
N TYR A 924 8.38 16.07 -33.59
CA TYR A 924 7.02 16.60 -33.72
C TYR A 924 7.00 17.72 -34.75
N LEU A 925 6.32 17.51 -35.88
CA LEU A 925 6.23 18.51 -36.93
C LEU A 925 5.21 19.60 -36.57
N VAL A 926 5.54 20.85 -36.82
CA VAL A 926 4.62 21.97 -36.69
C VAL A 926 4.75 22.85 -37.94
N ARG A 927 3.76 22.81 -38.83
CA ARG A 927 3.70 23.65 -40.02
C ARG A 927 2.81 24.86 -39.76
N VAL A 928 3.32 26.04 -40.12
CA VAL A 928 2.61 27.32 -39.96
C VAL A 928 2.84 28.22 -41.17
N THR A 929 1.89 29.12 -41.40
CA THR A 929 2.04 30.18 -42.41
C THR A 929 2.30 31.51 -41.71
N PRO A 930 3.45 32.17 -41.93
CA PRO A 930 3.70 33.50 -41.37
C PRO A 930 2.84 34.57 -42.08
N ASP A 931 2.41 35.59 -41.35
CA ASP A 931 1.65 36.70 -41.93
C ASP A 931 2.55 37.59 -42.80
N ARG A 932 2.15 37.78 -44.06
CA ARG A 932 2.93 38.52 -45.07
C ARG A 932 3.16 40.00 -44.74
N ARG A 933 2.40 40.58 -43.81
CA ARG A 933 2.44 42.02 -43.48
C ARG A 933 2.97 42.28 -42.08
N THR A 934 2.90 41.30 -41.18
CA THR A 934 3.15 41.45 -39.75
C THR A 934 3.99 40.27 -39.23
N PRO A 935 5.31 40.42 -39.10
CA PRO A 935 6.22 39.30 -38.79
C PRO A 935 5.95 38.49 -37.50
N ASP A 936 5.22 39.06 -36.52
CA ASP A 936 4.87 38.40 -35.24
C ASP A 936 3.46 37.75 -35.26
N LEU A 937 2.77 37.78 -36.41
CA LEU A 937 1.49 37.09 -36.62
C LEU A 937 1.66 35.87 -37.53
N LEU A 938 0.83 34.86 -37.27
CA LEU A 938 0.72 33.63 -38.04
C LEU A 938 -0.71 33.52 -38.61
N GLU A 939 -0.83 32.98 -39.81
CA GLU A 939 -2.08 32.55 -40.42
C GLU A 939 -2.25 31.05 -40.13
N LEU A 940 -3.15 30.70 -39.21
CA LEU A 940 -3.48 29.32 -38.86
C LEU A 940 -4.80 28.91 -39.51
N SER A 941 -4.77 27.85 -40.32
CA SER A 941 -5.93 27.32 -41.02
C SER A 941 -6.38 26.00 -40.41
N PHE A 942 -7.65 25.92 -40.03
CA PHE A 942 -8.32 24.73 -39.49
C PHE A 942 -9.84 24.88 -39.64
N GLU A 943 -10.59 23.77 -39.65
CA GLU A 943 -12.06 23.78 -39.86
C GLU A 943 -12.53 24.57 -41.10
N GLY A 944 -11.66 24.70 -42.12
CA GLY A 944 -11.95 25.48 -43.33
C GLY A 944 -11.86 27.00 -43.19
N GLU A 945 -11.49 27.52 -42.02
CA GLU A 945 -11.27 28.94 -41.75
C GLU A 945 -9.77 29.25 -41.60
N THR A 946 -9.39 30.54 -41.61
CA THR A 946 -8.01 30.98 -41.39
C THR A 946 -8.00 32.13 -40.41
N HIS A 947 -7.30 31.93 -39.30
CA HIS A 947 -7.20 32.85 -38.17
C HIS A 947 -5.85 33.54 -38.18
N ARG A 948 -5.82 34.85 -37.93
CA ARG A 948 -4.58 35.60 -37.70
C ARG A 948 -4.29 35.57 -36.20
N VAL A 949 -3.21 34.91 -35.81
CA VAL A 949 -2.88 34.55 -34.43
C VAL A 949 -1.51 35.11 -34.08
N ALA A 950 -1.35 35.69 -32.89
CA ALA A 950 -0.04 36.16 -32.44
C ALA A 950 0.88 35.00 -32.08
N ALA A 951 2.19 35.18 -32.27
CA ALA A 951 3.17 34.17 -31.89
C ALA A 951 3.02 33.71 -30.43
N ALA A 952 2.70 34.61 -29.49
CA ALA A 952 2.49 34.25 -28.09
C ALA A 952 1.28 33.31 -27.88
N GLU A 953 0.15 33.60 -28.54
CA GLU A 953 -1.07 32.78 -28.51
C GLU A 953 -0.81 31.39 -29.09
N PHE A 954 -0.07 31.33 -30.20
CA PHE A 954 0.32 30.07 -30.82
C PHE A 954 1.21 29.20 -29.92
N LEU A 955 2.11 29.81 -29.17
CA LEU A 955 2.96 29.09 -28.22
C LEU A 955 2.16 28.52 -27.04
N GLU A 956 1.13 29.22 -26.58
CA GLU A 956 0.20 28.71 -25.56
C GLU A 956 -0.68 27.58 -26.11
N LEU A 957 -1.08 27.66 -27.39
CA LEU A 957 -1.76 26.57 -28.10
C LEU A 957 -0.87 25.31 -28.11
N LEU A 958 0.34 25.39 -28.65
CA LEU A 958 1.26 24.22 -28.68
C LEU A 958 1.57 23.67 -27.27
N ALA A 959 1.67 24.52 -26.26
CA ALA A 959 1.95 24.09 -24.91
C ALA A 959 0.79 23.35 -24.22
N HIS A 960 -0.38 23.34 -24.84
CA HIS A 960 -1.59 22.70 -24.35
C HIS A 960 -2.13 21.63 -25.31
N ASP A 961 -1.42 21.36 -26.39
CA ASP A 961 -1.68 20.23 -27.29
C ASP A 961 -1.42 18.90 -26.57
N ALA A 962 -2.47 18.09 -26.42
CA ALA A 962 -2.38 16.79 -25.77
C ALA A 962 -1.41 15.83 -26.49
N SER A 963 -1.29 15.91 -27.81
CA SER A 963 -0.34 15.08 -28.55
C SER A 963 1.11 15.42 -28.18
N LEU A 964 1.48 16.70 -28.22
CA LEU A 964 2.83 17.15 -27.90
C LEU A 964 3.15 17.03 -26.40
N THR A 965 2.22 17.38 -25.52
CA THR A 965 2.42 17.33 -24.06
C THR A 965 2.49 15.91 -23.51
N GLY A 966 1.94 14.91 -24.22
CA GLY A 966 2.08 13.50 -23.87
C GLY A 966 3.47 12.91 -24.14
N LYS A 967 4.33 13.61 -24.89
CA LYS A 967 5.67 13.15 -25.29
C LYS A 967 6.74 13.59 -24.31
N GLU A 968 7.82 12.82 -24.18
CA GLU A 968 8.97 13.22 -23.37
C GLU A 968 9.69 14.44 -23.96
N LEU A 969 10.31 15.27 -23.11
CA LEU A 969 11.03 16.49 -23.54
C LEU A 969 12.18 16.23 -24.53
N SER A 970 12.64 14.98 -24.64
CA SER A 970 13.60 14.52 -25.64
C SER A 970 13.06 14.54 -27.07
N VAL A 971 11.73 14.51 -27.27
CA VAL A 971 11.12 14.66 -28.59
C VAL A 971 11.27 16.12 -29.05
N PRO A 972 12.06 16.38 -30.10
CA PRO A 972 12.25 17.73 -30.60
C PRO A 972 11.03 18.18 -31.41
N VAL A 973 10.88 19.49 -31.57
CA VAL A 973 9.87 20.10 -32.45
C VAL A 973 10.56 20.56 -33.73
N VAL A 974 9.94 20.32 -34.89
CA VAL A 974 10.35 20.89 -36.18
C VAL A 974 9.34 21.96 -36.55
N LEU A 975 9.77 23.22 -36.48
CA LEU A 975 8.97 24.36 -36.88
C LEU A 975 9.23 24.68 -38.36
N ALA A 976 8.23 24.44 -39.20
CA ALA A 976 8.32 24.57 -40.65
C ALA A 976 7.40 25.71 -41.14
N PHE A 977 7.98 26.70 -41.80
CA PHE A 977 7.24 27.83 -42.37
C PHE A 977 6.90 27.54 -43.83
N SER A 978 5.65 27.83 -44.24
CA SER A 978 5.20 27.67 -45.64
C SER A 978 5.62 28.82 -46.56
N SER A 979 6.11 29.96 -46.01
CA SER A 979 6.67 31.08 -46.78
C SER A 979 7.91 31.69 -46.13
N ALA A 980 8.60 32.56 -46.86
CA ALA A 980 9.85 33.20 -46.40
C ALA A 980 9.58 34.47 -45.57
N ASP A 981 8.32 34.76 -45.28
CA ASP A 981 7.92 35.90 -44.46
C ASP A 981 8.12 35.57 -42.96
N GLY A 982 8.26 36.57 -42.09
CA GLY A 982 8.40 36.37 -40.64
C GLY A 982 9.84 36.17 -40.13
N ASP A 983 9.96 35.73 -38.86
CA ASP A 983 11.23 35.44 -38.18
C ASP A 983 11.17 34.05 -37.51
N PRO A 984 11.48 32.97 -38.26
CA PRO A 984 11.42 31.60 -37.74
C PRO A 984 12.41 31.35 -36.58
N GLY A 985 13.51 32.11 -36.52
CA GLY A 985 14.50 32.00 -35.45
C GLY A 985 13.98 32.52 -34.11
N ASP A 986 13.31 33.69 -34.10
CA ASP A 986 12.65 34.22 -32.90
C ASP A 986 11.57 33.28 -32.38
N LEU A 987 10.66 32.83 -33.27
CA LEU A 987 9.57 31.94 -32.87
C LEU A 987 10.12 30.60 -32.35
N ALA A 988 11.15 30.03 -32.97
CA ALA A 988 11.79 28.82 -32.49
C ALA A 988 12.46 29.01 -31.11
N GLY A 989 13.11 30.15 -30.88
CA GLY A 989 13.71 30.50 -29.59
C GLY A 989 12.66 30.60 -28.47
N ARG A 990 11.54 31.29 -28.74
CA ARG A 990 10.41 31.41 -27.82
C ARG A 990 9.70 30.06 -27.60
N ALA A 991 9.56 29.25 -28.65
CA ALA A 991 9.02 27.89 -28.56
C ALA A 991 9.90 26.99 -27.69
N ALA A 992 11.22 27.02 -27.88
CA ALA A 992 12.16 26.26 -27.07
C ALA A 992 12.03 26.63 -25.57
N GLN A 993 11.94 27.93 -25.27
CA GLN A 993 11.76 28.41 -23.90
C GLN A 993 10.40 28.04 -23.30
N ARG A 994 9.32 28.10 -24.10
CA ARG A 994 7.95 27.84 -23.63
C ARG A 994 7.67 26.34 -23.44
N LEU A 995 8.20 25.51 -24.33
CA LEU A 995 7.95 24.07 -24.39
C LEU A 995 9.01 23.24 -23.66
N GLY A 996 10.19 23.82 -23.39
CA GLY A 996 11.30 23.11 -22.75
C GLY A 996 11.96 22.06 -23.64
N ARG A 997 11.91 22.26 -24.97
CA ARG A 997 12.34 21.29 -25.99
C ARG A 997 13.35 21.89 -26.95
N THR A 998 14.11 21.03 -27.60
CA THR A 998 14.87 21.43 -28.79
C THR A 998 13.89 21.75 -29.92
N VAL A 999 14.06 22.90 -30.56
CA VAL A 999 13.25 23.31 -31.71
C VAL A 999 14.17 23.49 -32.92
N TRP A 1000 13.94 22.68 -33.95
CA TRP A 1000 14.56 22.81 -35.25
C TRP A 1000 13.75 23.74 -36.13
N TRP A 1001 14.42 24.56 -36.91
CA TRP A 1001 13.83 25.53 -37.82
C TRP A 1001 14.80 25.83 -38.97
N THR A 1002 14.32 26.51 -40.02
CA THR A 1002 15.12 26.95 -41.16
C THR A 1002 14.71 28.36 -41.62
N GLU A 1003 15.62 29.07 -42.30
CA GLU A 1003 15.39 30.42 -42.85
C GLU A 1003 14.62 30.42 -44.18
N PHE A 1004 14.51 29.27 -44.85
CA PHE A 1004 13.78 29.14 -46.11
C PHE A 1004 12.46 28.38 -45.92
N PRO A 1005 11.43 28.67 -46.75
CA PRO A 1005 10.19 27.91 -46.72
C PRO A 1005 10.43 26.43 -46.89
N VAL A 1006 9.65 25.61 -46.19
CA VAL A 1006 9.66 24.15 -46.33
C VAL A 1006 8.46 23.74 -47.17
N ASP A 1007 8.72 23.32 -48.40
CA ASP A 1007 7.78 22.55 -49.23
C ASP A 1007 7.97 21.07 -48.85
N LEU A 1008 6.91 20.38 -48.44
CA LEU A 1008 6.97 19.03 -47.85
C LEU A 1008 6.34 17.96 -48.74
#